data_AF-A0A5N6PAA1-F1
#
_entry.id   AF-A0A5N6PAA1-F1
#
_cell.length_a   1.000
_cell.length_b   1.000
_cell.length_c   1.000
_cell.angle_alpha   90.00
_cell.angle_beta   90.00
_cell.angle_gamma   90.00
#
_symmetry.space_group_name_H-M   'P 1'
#
loop_
_entity.id
_entity.type
_entity.pdbx_description
1 polymer ?
#
loop_
_entity_poly.entity_id
_entity_poly.type
_entity_poly.pdbx_seq_one_letter_code
_entity_poly.pdbx_strand_id
1 'polypeptide(L)'
;MAGGGGGAKADEPAPHPPKDQLPNVSYCITSPPPWPEAILLGFQHYIVMLGTTVIIPTALVPQMGGGNEEKAEVIQTLLFVAGLNTLLQSLFGTRLPAVIGGSYTFVAPTISIILSGRWSDPDPVMKFKKTMRAIQGAMIIASTLQIVLGFSGLWRNIIRFLSPLSAVPLVALAGFGLYEFGFPGVVRCVEIGLPQLIFLIIVSQYLAHLLHSGKHIFDRFAVLISVAIIWIYAHILTVGGAYNHAALKTQASCRTDRAGLVDAAPWIRIPYPFQWGAPSFDAGEAFAMMMATFVTLIESTGGFIAVSRYASATHMPPSILSRGIGWQGIGILLSGIFGTLNGSSLSIENAGLLALTRVGSRRVVQISAGFMIFFSILGKFGAIFASIPAPIVAALYCLFFAYVGSAGLSYLQFCNLNSFRTKFILGFSFFMGLSVPQYFNEYEAINGYGPVHTSARWFNNMVNVPFSSEPFVAGILAYFLDNTIHKKDGSIRKDRGKHWWDKFRSFNNDSRSEEFYSLPFNLNKYFPSANLLTISAPLPPLSLSGHLGALAGDPGCFPLDDEAYLPSSHWPTLTPVILRLENADMLERYNLIMKFDLATEEFSEVGMPDEARDAFCDRLSEFNNKLVLISQPEFDVFEAWVIGDGLFTSLYHMNAPNNLPRILQGFREPTGAILGDKDRENEEIMVGELLGNPILNTFVRVPQTTYALKEYLLLLLDQQQFHIHR
;
A
#
# COMPACT_ATOMS: atom_id res chain seq x y z
N MET A 1 70.79 -0.77 3.46
CA MET A 1 69.47 -0.60 4.09
C MET A 1 68.67 0.39 3.25
N ALA A 2 67.63 -0.06 2.57
CA ALA A 2 66.61 0.80 2.00
C ALA A 2 65.28 0.06 2.14
N GLY A 3 64.59 0.32 3.25
CA GLY A 3 63.26 -0.21 3.51
C GLY A 3 62.23 0.61 2.75
N GLY A 4 61.61 -0.01 1.74
CA GLY A 4 60.43 0.53 1.10
C GLY A 4 59.25 0.44 2.05
N GLY A 5 58.81 1.58 2.59
CA GLY A 5 57.56 1.68 3.32
C GLY A 5 56.40 1.43 2.36
N GLY A 6 55.74 0.28 2.53
CA GLY A 6 54.46 0.01 1.90
C GLY A 6 53.43 1.02 2.41
N GLY A 7 53.03 1.95 1.54
CA GLY A 7 51.89 2.81 1.80
C GLY A 7 50.66 1.96 2.05
N ALA A 8 50.03 2.16 3.21
CA ALA A 8 48.72 1.60 3.51
C ALA A 8 47.77 2.01 2.37
N LYS A 9 47.23 1.02 1.64
CA LYS A 9 46.13 1.26 0.70
C LYS A 9 45.01 1.91 1.49
N ALA A 10 44.62 3.12 1.10
CA ALA A 10 43.40 3.73 1.59
C ALA A 10 42.25 2.76 1.29
N ASP A 11 41.50 2.37 2.31
CA ASP A 11 40.28 1.56 2.14
C ASP A 11 39.30 2.37 1.28
N GLU A 12 39.21 2.02 0.00
CA GLU A 12 38.15 2.56 -0.86
C GLU A 12 36.81 2.20 -0.22
N PRO A 13 35.89 3.17 -0.04
CA PRO A 13 34.59 2.88 0.53
C PRO A 13 33.81 1.94 -0.40
N ALA A 14 33.79 0.65 -0.04
CA ALA A 14 33.05 -0.37 -0.77
C ALA A 14 31.53 -0.17 -0.57
N PRO A 15 30.71 -0.38 -1.62
CA PRO A 15 29.26 -0.31 -1.48
C PRO A 15 28.78 -1.35 -0.47
N HIS A 16 27.77 -0.99 0.34
CA HIS A 16 27.19 -1.92 1.30
C HIS A 16 26.71 -3.20 0.61
N PRO A 17 27.09 -4.39 1.10
CA PRO A 17 26.71 -5.64 0.46
C PRO A 17 25.19 -5.87 0.57
N PRO A 18 24.53 -6.38 -0.48
CA PRO A 18 23.14 -6.78 -0.41
C PRO A 18 22.94 -7.88 0.64
N LYS A 19 21.93 -7.73 1.50
CA LYS A 19 21.63 -8.71 2.57
C LYS A 19 20.24 -9.29 2.39
N ASP A 20 20.13 -10.61 2.44
CA ASP A 20 18.84 -11.33 2.38
C ASP A 20 17.93 -11.01 3.57
N GLN A 21 18.52 -10.90 4.76
CA GLN A 21 17.85 -10.64 6.03
C GLN A 21 18.25 -9.25 6.58
N LEU A 22 17.39 -8.64 7.40
CA LEU A 22 17.71 -7.36 8.04
C LEU A 22 18.56 -7.57 9.30
N PRO A 23 19.73 -6.92 9.40
CA PRO A 23 20.52 -6.94 10.63
C PRO A 23 19.83 -6.13 11.74
N ASN A 24 20.20 -6.38 13.00
CA ASN A 24 19.77 -5.63 14.19
C ASN A 24 18.27 -5.78 14.57
N VAL A 25 17.62 -6.87 14.15
CA VAL A 25 16.31 -7.25 14.69
C VAL A 25 16.50 -7.91 16.06
N SER A 26 15.79 -7.43 17.09
CA SER A 26 15.93 -7.92 18.48
C SER A 26 15.40 -9.34 18.65
N TYR A 27 14.24 -9.61 18.06
CA TYR A 27 13.59 -10.91 18.13
C TYR A 27 13.12 -11.31 16.74
N CYS A 28 13.67 -12.41 16.22
CA CYS A 28 13.29 -12.98 14.94
C CYS A 28 11.97 -13.74 15.03
N ILE A 29 11.42 -14.19 13.90
CA ILE A 29 10.10 -14.88 13.81
C ILE A 29 9.95 -16.01 14.82
N THR A 30 10.99 -16.85 14.93
CA THR A 30 11.04 -18.08 15.73
C THR A 30 11.60 -17.87 17.13
N SER A 31 12.15 -16.69 17.43
CA SER A 31 12.72 -16.34 18.74
C SER A 31 11.75 -15.43 19.50
N PRO A 32 10.89 -15.98 20.38
CA PRO A 32 9.93 -15.17 21.12
C PRO A 32 10.59 -14.44 22.30
N PRO A 33 10.19 -13.19 22.57
CA PRO A 33 10.58 -12.52 23.80
C PRO A 33 10.06 -13.25 25.05
N PRO A 34 10.60 -12.93 26.25
CA PRO A 34 10.05 -13.37 27.51
C PRO A 34 8.55 -13.04 27.63
N TRP A 35 7.78 -13.88 28.32
CA TRP A 35 6.31 -13.76 28.38
C TRP A 35 5.79 -12.37 28.77
N PRO A 36 6.29 -11.68 29.81
CA PRO A 36 5.80 -10.35 30.16
C PRO A 36 6.01 -9.33 29.03
N GLU A 37 7.18 -9.38 28.40
CA GLU A 37 7.52 -8.51 27.28
C GLU A 37 6.66 -8.84 26.05
N ALA A 38 6.48 -10.13 25.76
CA ALA A 38 5.63 -10.60 24.66
C ALA A 38 4.16 -10.15 24.83
N ILE A 39 3.65 -10.16 26.05
CA ILE A 39 2.29 -9.71 26.38
C ILE A 39 2.14 -8.21 26.15
N LEU A 40 3.08 -7.39 26.65
CA LEU A 40 3.05 -5.94 26.45
C LEU A 40 3.18 -5.56 24.98
N LEU A 41 4.07 -6.23 24.24
CA LEU A 41 4.23 -6.01 22.80
C LEU A 41 2.97 -6.46 22.03
N GLY A 42 2.33 -7.56 22.42
CA GLY A 42 1.07 -7.99 21.84
C GLY A 42 -0.05 -6.98 22.08
N PHE A 43 -0.09 -6.38 23.27
CA PHE A 43 -1.01 -5.28 23.59
C PHE A 43 -0.72 -4.03 22.76
N GLN A 44 0.55 -3.71 22.48
CA GLN A 44 0.93 -2.61 21.60
C GLN A 44 0.42 -2.82 20.16
N HIS A 45 0.57 -4.01 19.59
CA HIS A 45 0.00 -4.33 18.27
C HIS A 45 -1.52 -4.21 18.23
N TYR A 46 -2.20 -4.48 19.35
CA TYR A 46 -3.64 -4.31 19.48
C TYR A 46 -4.03 -2.83 19.45
N ILE A 47 -3.35 -1.98 20.23
CA ILE A 47 -3.60 -0.53 20.25
C ILE A 47 -3.40 0.08 18.87
N VAL A 48 -2.36 -0.32 18.13
CA VAL A 48 -2.14 0.23 16.78
C VAL A 48 -3.25 -0.19 15.82
N MET A 49 -3.69 -1.46 15.87
CA MET A 49 -4.81 -1.94 15.05
C MET A 49 -6.16 -1.30 15.40
N LEU A 50 -6.37 -0.88 16.65
CA LEU A 50 -7.61 -0.19 17.03
C LEU A 50 -7.86 1.08 16.21
N GLY A 51 -6.80 1.76 15.78
CA GLY A 51 -6.90 2.98 14.99
C GLY A 51 -7.79 2.82 13.76
N THR A 52 -7.41 1.93 12.84
CA THR A 52 -8.18 1.65 11.61
C THR A 52 -9.52 0.99 11.93
N THR A 53 -9.57 0.14 12.95
CA THR A 53 -10.80 -0.52 13.44
C THR A 53 -11.88 0.48 13.88
N VAL A 54 -11.49 1.62 14.46
CA VAL A 54 -12.43 2.64 14.94
C VAL A 54 -12.74 3.68 13.86
N ILE A 55 -11.75 4.10 13.08
CA ILE A 55 -11.92 5.16 12.07
C ILE A 55 -12.96 4.76 11.02
N ILE A 56 -12.90 3.51 10.52
CA ILE A 56 -13.76 3.08 9.42
C ILE A 56 -15.26 3.04 9.81
N PRO A 57 -15.67 2.36 10.90
CA PRO A 57 -17.06 2.40 11.36
C PRO A 57 -17.51 3.81 11.78
N THR A 58 -16.63 4.61 12.36
CA THR A 58 -16.96 6.00 12.75
C THR A 58 -17.30 6.85 11.53
N ALA A 59 -16.67 6.60 10.38
CA ALA A 59 -16.98 7.29 9.13
C ALA A 59 -18.25 6.77 8.46
N LEU A 60 -18.50 5.44 8.50
CA LEU A 60 -19.52 4.80 7.67
C LEU A 60 -20.87 4.57 8.37
N VAL A 61 -20.88 4.15 9.64
CA VAL A 61 -22.11 3.78 10.36
C VAL A 61 -23.13 4.91 10.44
N PRO A 62 -22.75 6.18 10.73
CA PRO A 62 -23.72 7.28 10.75
C PRO A 62 -24.43 7.52 9.40
N GLN A 63 -23.75 7.27 8.28
CA GLN A 63 -24.32 7.46 6.93
C GLN A 63 -25.42 6.43 6.62
N MET A 64 -25.37 5.29 7.31
CA MET A 64 -26.34 4.21 7.20
C MET A 64 -27.56 4.40 8.12
N GLY A 65 -27.54 5.43 8.98
CA GLY A 65 -28.56 5.65 10.01
C GLY A 65 -28.23 5.04 11.38
N GLY A 66 -27.04 4.44 11.56
CA GLY A 66 -26.63 3.87 12.84
C GLY A 66 -26.16 4.94 13.85
N GLY A 67 -26.48 4.74 15.12
CA GLY A 67 -26.05 5.59 16.23
C GLY A 67 -24.74 5.13 16.85
N ASN A 68 -24.50 5.55 18.10
CA ASN A 68 -23.31 5.13 18.85
C ASN A 68 -23.35 3.65 19.25
N GLU A 69 -24.53 3.09 19.45
CA GLU A 69 -24.73 1.66 19.76
C GLU A 69 -24.32 0.80 18.58
N GLU A 70 -24.91 1.00 17.41
CA GLU A 70 -24.54 0.28 16.19
C GLU A 70 -23.06 0.46 15.85
N LYS A 71 -22.52 1.67 16.04
CA LYS A 71 -21.10 1.95 15.83
C LYS A 71 -20.23 1.11 16.77
N ALA A 72 -20.55 1.02 18.05
CA ALA A 72 -19.82 0.20 19.01
C ALA A 72 -19.92 -1.30 18.67
N GLU A 73 -21.10 -1.77 18.25
CA GLU A 73 -21.31 -3.16 17.84
C GLU A 73 -20.49 -3.54 16.59
N VAL A 74 -20.40 -2.65 15.61
CA VAL A 74 -19.59 -2.85 14.40
C VAL A 74 -18.10 -2.85 14.74
N ILE A 75 -17.64 -1.92 15.60
CA ILE A 75 -16.23 -1.88 16.06
C ILE A 75 -15.86 -3.20 16.76
N GLN A 76 -16.72 -3.69 17.66
CA GLN A 76 -16.51 -4.96 18.35
C GLN A 76 -16.45 -6.13 17.36
N THR A 77 -17.37 -6.17 16.39
CA THR A 77 -17.40 -7.22 15.37
C THR A 77 -16.16 -7.21 14.49
N LEU A 78 -15.76 -6.03 14.00
CA LEU A 78 -14.55 -5.87 13.18
C LEU A 78 -13.30 -6.29 13.96
N LEU A 79 -13.19 -5.90 15.22
CA LEU A 79 -12.07 -6.28 16.08
C LEU A 79 -12.01 -7.79 16.33
N PHE A 80 -13.16 -8.42 16.60
CA PHE A 80 -13.25 -9.88 16.82
C PHE A 80 -12.77 -10.65 15.58
N VAL A 81 -13.27 -10.28 14.40
CA VAL A 81 -12.91 -10.93 13.13
C VAL A 81 -11.46 -10.63 12.73
N ALA A 82 -10.96 -9.42 13.00
CA ALA A 82 -9.54 -9.08 12.82
C ALA A 82 -8.63 -9.99 13.67
N GLY A 83 -9.01 -10.27 14.92
CA GLY A 83 -8.33 -11.24 15.78
C GLY A 83 -8.34 -12.65 15.21
N LEU A 84 -9.49 -13.15 14.77
CA LEU A 84 -9.59 -14.46 14.10
C LEU A 84 -8.70 -14.53 12.85
N ASN A 85 -8.78 -13.51 11.99
CA ASN A 85 -8.02 -13.45 10.74
C ASN A 85 -6.52 -13.36 10.99
N THR A 86 -6.09 -12.63 12.03
CA THR A 86 -4.67 -12.57 12.44
C THR A 86 -4.17 -13.93 12.93
N LEU A 87 -4.96 -14.67 13.70
CA LEU A 87 -4.61 -16.04 14.08
C LEU A 87 -4.52 -16.96 12.87
N LEU A 88 -5.51 -16.93 11.97
CA LEU A 88 -5.51 -17.74 10.75
C LEU A 88 -4.30 -17.42 9.87
N GLN A 89 -3.96 -16.14 9.70
CA GLN A 89 -2.83 -15.74 8.88
C GLN A 89 -1.48 -16.13 9.47
N SER A 90 -1.33 -15.98 10.78
CA SER A 90 -0.09 -16.32 11.49
C SER A 90 0.09 -17.84 11.69
N LEU A 91 -0.99 -18.63 11.68
CA LEU A 91 -0.94 -20.10 11.83
C LEU A 91 -0.91 -20.84 10.48
N PHE A 92 -1.78 -20.46 9.54
CA PHE A 92 -2.00 -21.22 8.30
C PHE A 92 -1.72 -20.41 7.03
N GLY A 93 -1.83 -19.08 7.10
CA GLY A 93 -1.54 -18.14 6.01
C GLY A 93 -0.04 -18.04 5.70
N THR A 94 0.51 -16.83 5.67
CA THR A 94 1.96 -16.68 5.41
C THR A 94 2.84 -17.18 6.53
N ARG A 95 2.31 -17.40 7.76
CA ARG A 95 3.11 -17.67 8.97
C ARG A 95 4.04 -16.51 9.36
N LEU A 96 3.90 -15.35 8.76
CA LEU A 96 4.59 -14.14 9.19
C LEU A 96 3.91 -13.53 10.43
N PRO A 97 4.59 -12.63 11.17
CA PRO A 97 3.96 -11.77 12.19
C PRO A 97 3.08 -10.69 11.50
N ALA A 98 2.10 -11.14 10.72
CA ALA A 98 1.22 -10.32 9.93
C ALA A 98 -0.11 -10.14 10.67
N VAL A 99 -0.44 -8.89 11.01
CA VAL A 99 -1.75 -8.54 11.57
C VAL A 99 -2.72 -8.25 10.43
N ILE A 100 -3.92 -8.84 10.52
CA ILE A 100 -5.00 -8.65 9.55
C ILE A 100 -6.09 -7.79 10.20
N GLY A 101 -6.52 -6.76 9.48
CA GLY A 101 -7.46 -5.74 9.94
C GLY A 101 -8.41 -5.27 8.84
N GLY A 102 -9.26 -4.28 9.13
CA GLY A 102 -10.10 -3.64 8.12
C GLY A 102 -9.27 -2.83 7.11
N SER A 103 -9.66 -2.83 5.84
CA SER A 103 -8.99 -2.06 4.77
C SER A 103 -9.77 -0.83 4.31
N TYR A 104 -9.06 0.25 3.98
CA TYR A 104 -9.67 1.45 3.41
C TYR A 104 -10.15 1.26 1.96
N THR A 105 -9.59 0.30 1.23
CA THR A 105 -9.94 -0.02 -0.17
C THR A 105 -11.42 -0.38 -0.33
N PHE A 106 -12.05 -0.92 0.72
CA PHE A 106 -13.47 -1.26 0.73
C PHE A 106 -14.37 -0.10 1.14
N VAL A 107 -13.84 1.04 1.58
CA VAL A 107 -14.65 2.20 2.02
C VAL A 107 -15.42 2.79 0.85
N ALA A 108 -14.75 3.05 -0.28
CA ALA A 108 -15.39 3.58 -1.49
C ALA A 108 -16.56 2.72 -2.02
N PRO A 109 -16.38 1.39 -2.26
CA PRO A 109 -17.52 0.56 -2.67
C PRO A 109 -18.59 0.43 -1.59
N THR A 110 -18.22 0.49 -0.30
CA THR A 110 -19.20 0.53 0.79
C THR A 110 -20.05 1.80 0.72
N ILE A 111 -19.45 2.98 0.56
CA ILE A 111 -20.16 4.25 0.36
C ILE A 111 -21.09 4.14 -0.85
N SER A 112 -20.64 3.54 -1.94
CA SER A 112 -21.46 3.32 -3.14
C SER A 112 -22.71 2.46 -2.85
N ILE A 113 -22.60 1.43 -2.01
CA ILE A 113 -23.74 0.61 -1.54
C ILE A 113 -24.68 1.44 -0.65
N ILE A 114 -24.12 2.22 0.28
CA ILE A 114 -24.88 3.11 1.19
C ILE A 114 -25.70 4.13 0.39
N LEU A 115 -25.08 4.75 -0.61
CA LEU A 115 -25.68 5.77 -1.48
C LEU A 115 -26.56 5.16 -2.58
N SER A 116 -26.68 3.82 -2.63
CA SER A 116 -27.45 3.17 -3.69
C SER A 116 -28.95 3.55 -3.66
N GLY A 117 -29.46 3.93 -2.48
CA GLY A 117 -30.87 4.25 -2.23
C GLY A 117 -31.80 3.04 -2.18
N ARG A 118 -31.32 1.85 -2.58
CA ARG A 118 -32.09 0.60 -2.62
C ARG A 118 -32.55 0.12 -1.24
N TRP A 119 -31.76 0.47 -0.24
CA TRP A 119 -31.95 0.07 1.15
C TRP A 119 -32.52 1.20 2.00
N SER A 120 -33.07 2.24 1.37
CA SER A 120 -33.70 3.36 2.06
C SER A 120 -34.92 2.87 2.86
N ASP A 121 -34.99 3.29 4.10
CA ASP A 121 -36.10 3.00 5.01
C ASP A 121 -36.36 4.23 5.87
N PRO A 122 -37.63 4.57 6.17
CA PRO A 122 -37.97 5.63 7.11
C PRO A 122 -37.36 5.40 8.51
N ASP A 123 -37.23 4.14 8.94
CA ASP A 123 -36.57 3.80 10.21
C ASP A 123 -35.03 3.73 10.01
N PRO A 124 -34.26 4.60 10.69
CA PRO A 124 -32.80 4.64 10.56
C PRO A 124 -32.12 3.33 10.97
N VAL A 125 -32.64 2.61 11.98
CA VAL A 125 -32.06 1.34 12.44
C VAL A 125 -32.33 0.24 11.41
N MET A 126 -33.53 0.24 10.82
CA MET A 126 -33.87 -0.70 9.75
C MET A 126 -33.03 -0.44 8.48
N LYS A 127 -32.84 0.83 8.11
CA LYS A 127 -31.94 1.25 7.02
C LYS A 127 -30.52 0.73 7.26
N PHE A 128 -30.00 0.91 8.48
CA PHE A 128 -28.69 0.40 8.88
C PHE A 128 -28.59 -1.12 8.69
N LYS A 129 -29.54 -1.89 9.25
CA LYS A 129 -29.55 -3.36 9.13
C LYS A 129 -29.66 -3.83 7.69
N LYS A 130 -30.56 -3.25 6.88
CA LYS A 130 -30.70 -3.59 5.45
C LYS A 130 -29.41 -3.33 4.68
N THR A 131 -28.77 -2.21 4.93
CA THR A 131 -27.51 -1.85 4.27
C THR A 131 -26.35 -2.76 4.72
N MET A 132 -26.27 -3.09 6.01
CA MET A 132 -25.30 -4.09 6.53
C MET A 132 -25.46 -5.45 5.84
N ARG A 133 -26.70 -5.93 5.69
CA ARG A 133 -26.99 -7.21 5.01
C ARG A 133 -26.57 -7.23 3.54
N ALA A 134 -26.68 -6.09 2.85
CA ALA A 134 -26.24 -5.92 1.48
C ALA A 134 -24.70 -6.01 1.36
N ILE A 135 -23.99 -5.27 2.22
CA ILE A 135 -22.53 -5.31 2.31
C ILE A 135 -22.05 -6.72 2.67
N GLN A 136 -22.72 -7.41 3.59
CA GLN A 136 -22.43 -8.81 3.93
C GLN A 136 -22.50 -9.73 2.71
N GLY A 137 -23.60 -9.68 1.95
CA GLY A 137 -23.76 -10.54 0.78
C GLY A 137 -22.75 -10.24 -0.32
N ALA A 138 -22.48 -8.95 -0.56
CA ALA A 138 -21.47 -8.51 -1.52
C ALA A 138 -20.05 -8.98 -1.12
N MET A 139 -19.67 -8.87 0.16
CA MET A 139 -18.38 -9.35 0.67
C MET A 139 -18.25 -10.87 0.60
N ILE A 140 -19.31 -11.62 0.91
CA ILE A 140 -19.31 -13.10 0.81
C ILE A 140 -18.97 -13.51 -0.63
N ILE A 141 -19.63 -12.92 -1.63
CA ILE A 141 -19.33 -13.22 -3.04
C ILE A 141 -17.91 -12.74 -3.38
N ALA A 142 -17.54 -11.52 -3.00
CA ALA A 142 -16.22 -10.97 -3.32
C ALA A 142 -15.06 -11.81 -2.79
N SER A 143 -15.20 -12.38 -1.60
CA SER A 143 -14.18 -13.23 -0.97
C SER A 143 -13.80 -14.43 -1.85
N THR A 144 -14.74 -14.96 -2.64
CA THR A 144 -14.50 -16.13 -3.50
C THR A 144 -13.39 -15.88 -4.52
N LEU A 145 -13.27 -14.65 -5.02
CA LEU A 145 -12.22 -14.26 -5.97
C LEU A 145 -10.83 -14.50 -5.38
N GLN A 146 -10.59 -14.00 -4.17
CA GLN A 146 -9.29 -14.09 -3.52
C GLN A 146 -8.98 -15.50 -3.00
N ILE A 147 -10.00 -16.23 -2.52
CA ILE A 147 -9.89 -17.65 -2.17
C ILE A 147 -9.46 -18.47 -3.39
N VAL A 148 -10.12 -18.28 -4.54
CA VAL A 148 -9.81 -18.99 -5.78
C VAL A 148 -8.42 -18.59 -6.28
N LEU A 149 -8.10 -17.30 -6.41
CA LEU A 149 -6.79 -16.85 -6.89
C LEU A 149 -5.64 -17.31 -5.99
N GLY A 150 -5.85 -17.32 -4.68
CA GLY A 150 -4.86 -17.73 -3.68
C GLY A 150 -4.59 -19.23 -3.65
N PHE A 151 -5.63 -20.07 -3.51
CA PHE A 151 -5.47 -21.52 -3.34
C PHE A 151 -5.36 -22.32 -4.65
N SER A 152 -5.79 -21.76 -5.79
CA SER A 152 -5.55 -22.40 -7.10
C SER A 152 -4.08 -22.32 -7.55
N GLY A 153 -3.28 -21.43 -6.94
CA GLY A 153 -1.92 -21.13 -7.38
C GLY A 153 -1.85 -20.19 -8.59
N LEU A 154 -2.97 -19.59 -9.02
CA LEU A 154 -2.94 -18.55 -10.05
C LEU A 154 -2.11 -17.34 -9.59
N TRP A 155 -2.27 -16.90 -8.35
CA TRP A 155 -1.48 -15.80 -7.80
C TRP A 155 0.02 -16.13 -7.74
N ARG A 156 0.37 -17.37 -7.35
CA ARG A 156 1.76 -17.87 -7.41
C ARG A 156 2.38 -17.69 -8.80
N ASN A 157 1.63 -17.93 -9.88
CA ASN A 157 2.16 -17.80 -11.24
C ASN A 157 2.44 -16.34 -11.62
N ILE A 158 1.59 -15.42 -11.21
CA ILE A 158 1.81 -13.98 -11.39
C ILE A 158 3.07 -13.54 -10.61
N ILE A 159 3.15 -13.92 -9.35
CA ILE A 159 4.23 -13.50 -8.44
C ILE A 159 5.60 -14.07 -8.84
N ARG A 160 5.66 -15.19 -9.57
CA ARG A 160 6.92 -15.71 -10.14
C ARG A 160 7.63 -14.76 -11.12
N PHE A 161 6.92 -13.76 -11.64
CA PHE A 161 7.46 -12.72 -12.51
C PHE A 161 7.79 -11.43 -11.77
N LEU A 162 7.42 -11.33 -10.49
CA LEU A 162 7.85 -10.23 -9.63
C LEU A 162 9.37 -10.30 -9.44
N SER A 163 10.02 -9.15 -9.55
CA SER A 163 11.44 -8.94 -9.28
C SER A 163 11.60 -7.96 -8.11
N PRO A 164 12.81 -7.83 -7.55
CA PRO A 164 13.11 -6.72 -6.65
C PRO A 164 12.73 -5.37 -7.24
N LEU A 165 13.06 -5.13 -8.52
CA LEU A 165 12.77 -3.88 -9.22
C LEU A 165 11.27 -3.54 -9.25
N SER A 166 10.41 -4.50 -9.61
CA SER A 166 8.95 -4.29 -9.62
C SER A 166 8.35 -4.23 -8.22
N ALA A 167 8.97 -4.89 -7.24
CA ALA A 167 8.50 -4.88 -5.86
C ALA A 167 8.77 -3.53 -5.18
N VAL A 168 9.80 -2.76 -5.60
CA VAL A 168 10.13 -1.48 -4.98
C VAL A 168 8.94 -0.50 -5.01
N PRO A 169 8.35 -0.12 -6.16
CA PRO A 169 7.23 0.82 -6.17
C PRO A 169 5.98 0.29 -5.46
N LEU A 170 5.69 -1.02 -5.62
CA LEU A 170 4.54 -1.67 -4.96
C LEU A 170 4.65 -1.56 -3.43
N VAL A 171 5.77 -1.98 -2.85
CA VAL A 171 5.96 -1.99 -1.40
C VAL A 171 6.12 -0.57 -0.86
N ALA A 172 6.84 0.29 -1.60
CA ALA A 172 7.08 1.66 -1.17
C ALA A 172 5.77 2.47 -1.14
N LEU A 173 4.91 2.37 -2.16
CA LEU A 173 3.62 3.05 -2.15
C LEU A 173 2.55 2.35 -1.30
N ALA A 174 2.70 1.06 -0.97
CA ALA A 174 1.85 0.44 0.05
C ALA A 174 2.03 1.10 1.45
N GLY A 175 3.22 1.65 1.71
CA GLY A 175 3.48 2.49 2.88
C GLY A 175 3.21 3.97 2.59
N PHE A 176 4.04 4.59 1.75
CA PHE A 176 3.99 6.04 1.48
C PHE A 176 2.67 6.51 0.88
N GLY A 177 1.94 5.68 0.13
CA GLY A 177 0.66 6.05 -0.48
C GLY A 177 -0.44 6.38 0.53
N LEU A 178 -0.35 5.86 1.75
CA LEU A 178 -1.31 6.14 2.82
C LEU A 178 -1.05 7.48 3.54
N TYR A 179 -0.32 8.41 2.91
CA TYR A 179 0.07 9.70 3.51
C TYR A 179 -1.13 10.56 3.94
N GLU A 180 -2.27 10.41 3.28
CA GLU A 180 -3.52 11.14 3.60
C GLU A 180 -4.01 10.86 5.02
N PHE A 181 -3.73 9.68 5.56
CA PHE A 181 -4.11 9.28 6.91
C PHE A 181 -3.09 9.70 7.98
N GLY A 182 -1.91 10.17 7.58
CA GLY A 182 -0.86 10.64 8.48
C GLY A 182 -1.08 12.09 8.91
N PHE A 183 -0.27 13.02 8.37
CA PHE A 183 -0.25 14.41 8.81
C PHE A 183 -1.60 15.15 8.67
N PRO A 184 -2.42 14.94 7.62
CA PRO A 184 -3.76 15.52 7.57
C PRO A 184 -4.66 15.10 8.74
N GLY A 185 -4.47 13.88 9.27
CA GLY A 185 -5.16 13.42 10.48
C GLY A 185 -4.63 14.07 11.76
N VAL A 186 -3.32 14.34 11.83
CA VAL A 186 -2.67 15.05 12.95
C VAL A 186 -3.23 16.46 13.11
N VAL A 187 -3.36 17.20 12.00
CA VAL A 187 -3.80 18.61 12.03
C VAL A 187 -5.28 18.80 12.32
N ARG A 188 -6.08 17.72 12.37
CA ARG A 188 -7.47 17.79 12.87
C ARG A 188 -7.53 18.20 14.35
N CYS A 189 -6.46 17.96 15.09
CA CYS A 189 -6.23 18.51 16.43
C CYS A 189 -4.73 18.67 16.65
N VAL A 190 -4.19 19.82 16.23
CA VAL A 190 -2.75 20.09 16.29
C VAL A 190 -2.23 20.02 17.73
N GLU A 191 -3.04 20.44 18.70
CA GLU A 191 -2.70 20.50 20.12
C GLU A 191 -2.45 19.12 20.73
N ILE A 192 -3.01 18.05 20.16
CA ILE A 192 -2.83 16.67 20.66
C ILE A 192 -1.96 15.87 19.69
N GLY A 193 -2.23 15.98 18.39
CA GLY A 193 -1.54 15.20 17.37
C GLY A 193 -0.07 15.60 17.21
N LEU A 194 0.25 16.89 17.22
CA LEU A 194 1.64 17.34 17.04
C LEU A 194 2.52 16.94 18.25
N PRO A 195 2.08 17.12 19.52
CA PRO A 195 2.80 16.56 20.66
C PRO A 195 2.97 15.04 20.59
N GLN A 196 1.96 14.29 20.15
CA GLN A 196 2.11 12.84 19.96
C GLN A 196 3.23 12.50 18.98
N LEU A 197 3.28 13.16 17.82
CA LEU A 197 4.30 12.90 16.81
C LEU A 197 5.70 13.24 17.32
N ILE A 198 5.87 14.44 17.89
CA ILE A 198 7.16 14.91 18.42
C ILE A 198 7.62 14.00 19.56
N PHE A 199 6.73 13.68 20.50
CA PHE A 199 7.06 12.87 21.66
C PHE A 199 7.39 11.43 21.28
N LEU A 200 6.67 10.83 20.32
CA LEU A 200 7.01 9.52 19.77
C LEU A 200 8.43 9.50 19.16
N ILE A 201 8.80 10.52 18.39
CA ILE A 201 10.14 10.64 17.79
C ILE A 201 11.20 10.81 18.88
N ILE A 202 10.96 11.68 19.86
CA ILE A 202 11.89 11.89 20.99
C ILE A 202 12.10 10.58 21.75
N VAL A 203 11.02 9.88 22.13
CA VAL A 203 11.12 8.63 22.91
C VAL A 203 11.79 7.52 22.10
N SER A 204 11.44 7.36 20.82
CA SER A 204 11.94 6.27 19.99
C SER A 204 13.35 6.48 19.43
N GLN A 205 13.75 7.71 19.09
CA GLN A 205 15.04 7.97 18.42
C GLN A 205 16.09 8.58 19.35
N TYR A 206 15.68 9.53 20.20
CA TYR A 206 16.63 10.32 21.00
C TYR A 206 16.80 9.77 22.42
N LEU A 207 15.70 9.53 23.14
CA LEU A 207 15.72 9.10 24.53
C LEU A 207 16.31 7.69 24.69
N ALA A 208 16.05 6.80 23.73
CA ALA A 208 16.65 5.47 23.68
C ALA A 208 18.18 5.51 23.53
N HIS A 209 18.74 6.56 22.94
CA HIS A 209 20.20 6.73 22.84
C HIS A 209 20.81 7.39 24.08
N LEU A 210 20.08 8.30 24.72
CA LEU A 210 20.55 9.05 25.90
C LEU A 210 20.58 8.20 27.19
N LEU A 211 19.65 7.25 27.35
CA LEU A 211 19.55 6.41 28.55
C LEU A 211 20.09 5.00 28.25
N HIS A 212 21.40 4.80 28.45
CA HIS A 212 22.08 3.53 28.14
C HIS A 212 21.45 2.30 28.82
N SER A 213 21.01 2.44 30.09
CA SER A 213 20.35 1.36 30.84
C SER A 213 18.90 1.08 30.43
N GLY A 214 18.26 1.95 29.64
CA GLY A 214 16.85 1.84 29.24
C GLY A 214 16.61 1.68 27.74
N LYS A 215 17.69 1.62 26.93
CA LYS A 215 17.64 1.62 25.46
C LYS A 215 16.63 0.63 24.88
N HIS A 216 16.67 -0.62 25.34
CA HIS A 216 15.76 -1.67 24.86
C HIS A 216 14.30 -1.45 25.25
N ILE A 217 14.03 -0.77 26.38
CA ILE A 217 12.67 -0.48 26.84
C ILE A 217 12.08 0.64 26.00
N PHE A 218 12.81 1.74 25.82
CA PHE A 218 12.32 2.89 25.04
C PHE A 218 12.17 2.55 23.55
N ASP A 219 13.11 1.81 22.94
CA ASP A 219 13.02 1.38 21.53
C ASP A 219 11.76 0.52 21.27
N ARG A 220 11.47 -0.43 22.16
CA ARG A 220 10.40 -1.43 21.96
C ARG A 220 9.02 -0.93 22.36
N PHE A 221 8.94 -0.04 23.36
CA PHE A 221 7.68 0.41 23.98
C PHE A 221 7.38 1.90 23.76
N ALA A 222 8.10 2.59 22.87
CA ALA A 222 7.88 4.02 22.56
C ALA A 222 6.41 4.35 22.26
N VAL A 223 5.70 3.45 21.56
CA VAL A 223 4.30 3.65 21.20
C VAL A 223 3.40 3.61 22.43
N LEU A 224 3.52 2.59 23.30
CA LEU A 224 2.74 2.54 24.53
C LEU A 224 3.01 3.75 25.43
N ILE A 225 4.28 4.12 25.61
CA ILE A 225 4.69 5.24 26.46
C ILE A 225 4.13 6.56 25.92
N SER A 226 4.30 6.82 24.62
CA SER A 226 3.83 8.06 24.00
C SER A 226 2.31 8.17 24.02
N VAL A 227 1.60 7.11 23.58
CA VAL A 227 0.14 7.09 23.59
C VAL A 227 -0.39 7.28 25.01
N ALA A 228 0.16 6.61 26.02
CA ALA A 228 -0.31 6.76 27.41
C ALA A 228 -0.15 8.20 27.92
N ILE A 229 1.03 8.80 27.72
CA ILE A 229 1.32 10.16 28.21
C ILE A 229 0.46 11.19 27.49
N ILE A 230 0.37 11.12 26.17
CA ILE A 230 -0.37 12.12 25.39
C ILE A 230 -1.88 11.92 25.50
N TRP A 231 -2.36 10.69 25.72
CA TRP A 231 -3.76 10.47 26.01
C TRP A 231 -4.17 11.03 27.39
N ILE A 232 -3.32 10.89 28.41
CA ILE A 232 -3.52 11.56 29.71
C ILE A 232 -3.52 13.08 29.53
N TYR A 233 -2.57 13.63 28.77
CA TYR A 233 -2.50 15.05 28.44
C TYR A 233 -3.79 15.53 27.74
N ALA A 234 -4.28 14.80 26.73
CA ALA A 234 -5.53 15.09 26.04
C ALA A 234 -6.73 15.05 26.99
N HIS A 235 -6.74 14.12 27.95
CA HIS A 235 -7.79 14.05 28.96
C HIS A 235 -7.76 15.27 29.90
N ILE A 236 -6.57 15.69 30.35
CA ILE A 236 -6.41 16.90 31.18
C ILE A 236 -6.90 18.14 30.42
N LEU A 237 -6.59 18.29 29.14
CA LEU A 237 -7.12 19.40 28.32
C LEU A 237 -8.65 19.34 28.16
N THR A 238 -9.20 18.13 28.02
CA THR A 238 -10.65 17.92 27.91
C THR A 238 -11.37 18.35 29.19
N VAL A 239 -10.87 17.95 30.35
CA VAL A 239 -11.42 18.26 31.69
C VAL A 239 -11.17 19.72 32.08
N GLY A 240 -10.01 20.27 31.74
CA GLY A 240 -9.66 21.68 31.93
C GLY A 240 -10.48 22.66 31.09
N GLY A 241 -11.41 22.15 30.27
CA GLY A 241 -12.36 22.97 29.52
C GLY A 241 -11.81 23.64 28.28
N ALA A 242 -10.60 23.27 27.84
CA ALA A 242 -9.91 23.88 26.70
C ALA A 242 -10.75 23.86 25.40
N TYR A 243 -11.62 22.85 25.25
CA TYR A 243 -12.45 22.65 24.06
C TYR A 243 -13.93 22.99 24.25
N ASN A 244 -14.37 23.47 25.42
CA ASN A 244 -15.80 23.68 25.71
C ASN A 244 -16.46 24.72 24.81
N HIS A 245 -15.70 25.74 24.39
CA HIS A 245 -16.17 26.80 23.48
C HIS A 245 -15.61 26.65 22.06
N ALA A 246 -14.92 25.55 21.75
CA ALA A 246 -14.40 25.28 20.43
C ALA A 246 -15.50 24.81 19.46
N ALA A 247 -15.25 24.94 18.16
CA ALA A 247 -16.16 24.45 17.13
C ALA A 247 -16.44 22.94 17.27
N LEU A 248 -17.63 22.49 16.85
CA LEU A 248 -18.06 21.08 16.99
C LEU A 248 -17.07 20.09 16.35
N LYS A 249 -16.43 20.45 15.23
CA LYS A 249 -15.41 19.64 14.56
C LYS A 249 -14.17 19.42 15.44
N THR A 250 -13.70 20.48 16.09
CA THR A 250 -12.60 20.44 17.05
C THR A 250 -13.00 19.64 18.28
N GLN A 251 -14.23 19.83 18.79
CA GLN A 251 -14.74 19.05 19.90
C GLN A 251 -14.79 17.55 19.59
N ALA A 252 -15.21 17.16 18.39
CA ALA A 252 -15.29 15.76 17.98
C ALA A 252 -13.90 15.10 17.81
N SER A 253 -12.89 15.88 17.41
CA SER A 253 -11.55 15.35 17.11
C SER A 253 -10.59 15.41 18.30
N CYS A 254 -10.72 16.45 19.14
CA CYS A 254 -9.80 16.72 20.24
C CYS A 254 -10.27 16.19 21.59
N ARG A 255 -11.58 16.11 21.84
CA ARG A 255 -12.08 15.72 23.16
C ARG A 255 -12.07 14.21 23.35
N THR A 256 -11.69 13.80 24.55
CA THR A 256 -11.66 12.37 24.94
C THR A 256 -13.02 11.81 25.36
N ASP A 257 -14.01 12.66 25.66
CA ASP A 257 -15.33 12.27 26.18
C ASP A 257 -16.43 12.18 25.10
N ARG A 258 -16.15 12.63 23.85
CA ARG A 258 -17.16 12.74 22.78
C ARG A 258 -17.28 11.52 21.86
N ALA A 259 -16.48 10.46 22.09
CA ALA A 259 -16.58 9.25 21.28
C ALA A 259 -17.98 8.58 21.39
N GLY A 260 -18.66 8.73 22.54
CA GLY A 260 -19.96 8.12 22.82
C GLY A 260 -19.93 6.58 22.86
N LEU A 261 -18.73 5.98 22.80
CA LEU A 261 -18.53 4.54 22.70
C LEU A 261 -18.64 3.85 24.05
N VAL A 262 -18.12 4.48 25.11
CA VAL A 262 -18.09 3.87 26.45
C VAL A 262 -19.50 3.69 26.99
N ASP A 263 -20.40 4.65 26.79
CA ASP A 263 -21.79 4.53 27.24
C ASP A 263 -22.57 3.52 26.38
N ALA A 264 -22.39 3.59 25.06
CA ALA A 264 -23.11 2.76 24.10
C ALA A 264 -22.69 1.28 24.09
N ALA A 265 -21.44 0.96 24.42
CA ALA A 265 -20.94 -0.41 24.36
C ALA A 265 -21.56 -1.29 25.47
N PRO A 266 -22.05 -2.51 25.17
CA PRO A 266 -22.43 -3.47 26.21
C PRO A 266 -21.18 -3.98 26.98
N TRP A 267 -21.39 -4.45 28.21
CA TRP A 267 -20.32 -5.04 29.03
C TRP A 267 -19.76 -6.32 28.41
N ILE A 268 -20.65 -7.21 27.99
CA ILE A 268 -20.30 -8.48 27.34
C ILE A 268 -21.17 -8.60 26.09
N ARG A 269 -20.52 -8.73 24.93
CA ARG A 269 -21.18 -9.06 23.65
C ARG A 269 -20.29 -10.04 22.91
N ILE A 270 -20.83 -11.16 22.47
CA ILE A 270 -20.10 -12.08 21.61
C ILE A 270 -20.59 -11.85 20.18
N PRO A 271 -19.78 -11.31 19.26
CA PRO A 271 -20.15 -11.24 17.85
C PRO A 271 -20.46 -12.63 17.31
N TYR A 272 -21.53 -12.75 16.54
CA TYR A 272 -21.97 -14.03 15.98
C TYR A 272 -22.27 -13.90 14.47
N PRO A 273 -22.17 -15.00 13.72
CA PRO A 273 -22.52 -15.03 12.31
C PRO A 273 -23.93 -14.51 12.01
N PHE A 274 -24.06 -13.71 10.95
CA PHE A 274 -25.34 -13.18 10.46
C PHE A 274 -26.13 -12.33 11.47
N GLN A 275 -25.44 -11.67 12.40
CA GLN A 275 -26.08 -10.85 13.45
C GLN A 275 -26.97 -9.71 12.93
N TRP A 276 -26.76 -9.25 11.70
CA TRP A 276 -27.58 -8.21 11.08
C TRP A 276 -28.77 -8.75 10.26
N GLY A 277 -28.91 -10.08 10.19
CA GLY A 277 -29.92 -10.79 9.39
C GLY A 277 -29.33 -11.56 8.20
N ALA A 278 -30.20 -12.22 7.43
CA ALA A 278 -29.78 -13.01 6.26
C ALA A 278 -29.15 -12.10 5.18
N PRO A 279 -27.96 -12.43 4.64
CA PRO A 279 -27.30 -11.60 3.62
C PRO A 279 -28.19 -11.34 2.41
N SER A 280 -28.07 -10.15 1.84
CA SER A 280 -28.72 -9.80 0.58
C SER A 280 -27.68 -9.82 -0.53
N PHE A 281 -27.99 -10.51 -1.63
CA PHE A 281 -27.07 -10.65 -2.75
C PHE A 281 -27.52 -9.80 -3.92
N ASP A 282 -26.65 -8.89 -4.33
CA ASP A 282 -26.78 -8.12 -5.54
C ASP A 282 -25.53 -8.25 -6.40
N ALA A 283 -25.71 -8.50 -7.70
CA ALA A 283 -24.60 -8.71 -8.61
C ALA A 283 -23.73 -7.45 -8.75
N GLY A 284 -24.33 -6.25 -8.81
CA GLY A 284 -23.60 -5.01 -8.97
C GLY A 284 -22.75 -4.68 -7.75
N GLU A 285 -23.33 -4.81 -6.55
CA GLU A 285 -22.61 -4.61 -5.29
C GLU A 285 -21.49 -5.65 -5.12
N ALA A 286 -21.74 -6.91 -5.52
CA ALA A 286 -20.74 -7.97 -5.50
C ALA A 286 -19.56 -7.69 -6.44
N PHE A 287 -19.80 -7.25 -7.68
CA PHE A 287 -18.71 -6.91 -8.61
C PHE A 287 -17.86 -5.72 -8.12
N ALA A 288 -18.49 -4.71 -7.52
CA ALA A 288 -17.77 -3.60 -6.89
C ALA A 288 -16.84 -4.09 -5.76
N MET A 289 -17.35 -4.95 -4.88
CA MET A 289 -16.57 -5.53 -3.78
C MET A 289 -15.49 -6.51 -4.26
N MET A 290 -15.73 -7.23 -5.37
CA MET A 290 -14.73 -8.09 -6.01
C MET A 290 -13.51 -7.28 -6.46
N MET A 291 -13.72 -6.09 -7.04
CA MET A 291 -12.60 -5.25 -7.45
C MET A 291 -11.81 -4.70 -6.26
N ALA A 292 -12.48 -4.27 -5.18
CA ALA A 292 -11.77 -3.90 -3.95
C ALA A 292 -10.97 -5.08 -3.36
N THR A 293 -11.52 -6.29 -3.43
CA THR A 293 -10.83 -7.53 -3.03
C THR A 293 -9.62 -7.80 -3.91
N PHE A 294 -9.70 -7.54 -5.21
CA PHE A 294 -8.56 -7.66 -6.13
C PHE A 294 -7.47 -6.62 -5.86
N VAL A 295 -7.85 -5.38 -5.57
CA VAL A 295 -6.92 -4.30 -5.21
C VAL A 295 -6.20 -4.63 -3.89
N THR A 296 -6.94 -5.02 -2.85
CA THR A 296 -6.35 -5.39 -1.56
C THR A 296 -5.42 -6.60 -1.63
N LEU A 297 -5.64 -7.52 -2.58
CA LEU A 297 -4.74 -8.63 -2.85
C LEU A 297 -3.36 -8.14 -3.35
N ILE A 298 -3.31 -7.11 -4.21
CA ILE A 298 -2.05 -6.50 -4.67
C ILE A 298 -1.38 -5.71 -3.54
N GLU A 299 -2.15 -4.90 -2.82
CA GLU A 299 -1.65 -4.14 -1.66
C GLU A 299 -1.05 -5.05 -0.59
N SER A 300 -1.77 -6.11 -0.22
CA SER A 300 -1.33 -7.09 0.78
C SER A 300 -0.10 -7.85 0.32
N THR A 301 0.09 -8.06 -1.00
CA THR A 301 1.33 -8.63 -1.52
C THR A 301 2.53 -7.75 -1.17
N GLY A 302 2.43 -6.43 -1.40
CA GLY A 302 3.48 -5.49 -1.00
C GLY A 302 3.69 -5.47 0.51
N GLY A 303 2.60 -5.48 1.27
CA GLY A 303 2.63 -5.53 2.72
C GLY A 303 3.30 -6.80 3.29
N PHE A 304 2.99 -8.00 2.77
CA PHE A 304 3.63 -9.24 3.21
C PHE A 304 5.13 -9.20 2.93
N ILE A 305 5.54 -8.63 1.79
CA ILE A 305 6.96 -8.45 1.45
C ILE A 305 7.64 -7.54 2.49
N ALA A 306 7.02 -6.41 2.86
CA ALA A 306 7.54 -5.54 3.92
C ALA A 306 7.63 -6.25 5.29
N VAL A 307 6.58 -7.00 5.68
CA VAL A 307 6.58 -7.77 6.94
C VAL A 307 7.69 -8.81 6.95
N SER A 308 7.91 -9.53 5.85
CA SER A 308 9.00 -10.51 5.75
C SER A 308 10.37 -9.85 5.97
N ARG A 309 10.56 -8.65 5.42
CA ARG A 309 11.79 -7.87 5.56
C ARG A 309 12.01 -7.46 7.02
N TYR A 310 11.01 -6.85 7.67
CA TYR A 310 11.12 -6.39 9.06
C TYR A 310 11.13 -7.50 10.11
N ALA A 311 10.55 -8.65 9.78
CA ALA A 311 10.66 -9.83 10.62
C ALA A 311 12.01 -10.56 10.49
N SER A 312 12.91 -10.02 9.65
CA SER A 312 14.19 -10.65 9.28
C SER A 312 14.04 -12.06 8.71
N ALA A 313 12.97 -12.29 7.95
CA ALA A 313 12.78 -13.52 7.19
C ALA A 313 13.50 -13.42 5.85
N THR A 314 13.82 -14.57 5.24
CA THR A 314 14.17 -14.61 3.82
C THR A 314 12.95 -14.26 2.97
N HIS A 315 13.17 -13.84 1.71
CA HIS A 315 12.07 -13.49 0.81
C HIS A 315 11.10 -14.67 0.67
N MET A 316 9.80 -14.40 0.75
CA MET A 316 8.79 -15.46 0.70
C MET A 316 8.77 -16.15 -0.66
N PRO A 317 8.73 -17.49 -0.70
CA PRO A 317 8.43 -18.18 -1.93
C PRO A 317 7.04 -17.80 -2.49
N PRO A 318 6.86 -17.70 -3.82
CA PRO A 318 5.58 -17.33 -4.43
C PRO A 318 4.39 -18.19 -4.00
N SER A 319 4.63 -19.46 -3.64
CA SER A 319 3.59 -20.34 -3.13
C SER A 319 3.10 -19.97 -1.73
N ILE A 320 3.98 -19.48 -0.86
CA ILE A 320 3.64 -19.03 0.50
C ILE A 320 2.85 -17.73 0.44
N LEU A 321 3.24 -16.83 -0.46
CA LEU A 321 2.48 -15.61 -0.69
C LEU A 321 1.07 -15.92 -1.23
N SER A 322 0.94 -16.83 -2.21
CA SER A 322 -0.36 -17.29 -2.74
C SER A 322 -1.23 -17.93 -1.63
N ARG A 323 -0.63 -18.76 -0.76
CA ARG A 323 -1.31 -19.33 0.42
C ARG A 323 -1.80 -18.23 1.36
N GLY A 324 -0.97 -17.22 1.61
CA GLY A 324 -1.31 -16.06 2.43
C GLY A 324 -2.50 -15.28 1.88
N ILE A 325 -2.55 -15.07 0.57
CA ILE A 325 -3.67 -14.42 -0.12
C ILE A 325 -4.94 -15.28 -0.04
N GLY A 326 -4.83 -16.61 -0.18
CA GLY A 326 -5.99 -17.50 -0.02
C GLY A 326 -6.63 -17.41 1.38
N TRP A 327 -5.80 -17.38 2.43
CA TRP A 327 -6.27 -17.19 3.81
C TRP A 327 -6.81 -15.79 4.09
N GLN A 328 -6.26 -14.76 3.45
CA GLN A 328 -6.86 -13.43 3.48
C GLN A 328 -8.26 -13.41 2.83
N GLY A 329 -8.45 -14.15 1.73
CA GLY A 329 -9.78 -14.36 1.13
C GLY A 329 -10.77 -15.03 2.09
N ILE A 330 -10.33 -16.07 2.83
CA ILE A 330 -11.13 -16.65 3.93
C ILE A 330 -11.44 -15.60 4.99
N GLY A 331 -10.50 -14.70 5.29
CA GLY A 331 -10.74 -13.61 6.22
C GLY A 331 -11.81 -12.60 5.76
N ILE A 332 -11.86 -12.30 4.46
CA ILE A 332 -12.94 -11.49 3.87
C ILE A 332 -14.28 -12.23 3.92
N LEU A 333 -14.27 -13.56 3.72
CA LEU A 333 -15.47 -14.38 3.87
C LEU A 333 -16.01 -14.31 5.31
N LEU A 334 -15.13 -14.44 6.31
CA LEU A 334 -15.50 -14.29 7.72
C LEU A 334 -16.03 -12.89 8.02
N SER A 335 -15.43 -11.86 7.44
CA SER A 335 -15.91 -10.47 7.50
C SER A 335 -17.33 -10.31 6.95
N GLY A 336 -17.64 -10.96 5.83
CA GLY A 336 -19.00 -11.02 5.28
C GLY A 336 -19.99 -11.82 6.15
N ILE A 337 -19.56 -12.96 6.71
CA ILE A 337 -20.40 -13.82 7.56
C ILE A 337 -20.77 -13.11 8.87
N PHE A 338 -19.81 -12.53 9.58
CA PHE A 338 -20.05 -11.81 10.83
C PHE A 338 -20.60 -10.39 10.61
N GLY A 339 -20.40 -9.82 9.41
CA GLY A 339 -20.85 -8.48 9.06
C GLY A 339 -20.02 -7.41 9.74
N THR A 340 -18.75 -7.31 9.37
CA THR A 340 -17.77 -6.36 9.89
C THR A 340 -17.84 -4.97 9.25
N LEU A 341 -18.82 -4.72 8.37
CA LEU A 341 -18.95 -3.53 7.50
C LEU A 341 -17.84 -3.40 6.44
N ASN A 342 -16.68 -3.98 6.67
CA ASN A 342 -15.47 -3.78 5.90
C ASN A 342 -14.73 -5.10 5.64
N GLY A 343 -14.08 -5.23 4.48
CA GLY A 343 -13.22 -6.36 4.14
C GLY A 343 -11.88 -6.34 4.87
N SER A 344 -11.25 -7.50 4.94
CA SER A 344 -9.99 -7.70 5.67
C SER A 344 -8.75 -7.65 4.78
N SER A 345 -7.70 -7.00 5.27
CA SER A 345 -6.40 -6.86 4.60
C SER A 345 -5.26 -6.85 5.60
N LEU A 346 -4.01 -6.94 5.14
CA LEU A 346 -2.85 -6.74 6.00
C LEU A 346 -2.82 -5.30 6.54
N SER A 347 -2.64 -5.17 7.86
CA SER A 347 -2.46 -3.89 8.53
C SER A 347 -1.04 -3.34 8.28
N ILE A 348 -0.95 -2.26 7.50
CA ILE A 348 0.31 -1.59 7.13
C ILE A 348 0.92 -0.89 8.35
N GLU A 349 0.07 -0.30 9.20
CA GLU A 349 0.47 0.32 10.46
C GLU A 349 1.17 -0.68 11.40
N ASN A 350 0.66 -1.91 11.48
CA ASN A 350 1.29 -2.97 12.27
C ASN A 350 2.56 -3.53 11.63
N ALA A 351 2.68 -3.52 10.29
CA ALA A 351 3.93 -3.84 9.61
C ALA A 351 5.01 -2.79 9.91
N GLY A 352 4.65 -1.50 9.95
CA GLY A 352 5.55 -0.42 10.36
C GLY A 352 5.94 -0.49 11.84
N LEU A 353 5.05 -0.99 12.71
CA LEU A 353 5.36 -1.22 14.12
C LEU A 353 6.49 -2.25 14.31
N LEU A 354 6.57 -3.29 13.47
CA LEU A 354 7.68 -4.26 13.49
C LEU A 354 9.03 -3.56 13.25
N ALA A 355 9.05 -2.58 12.33
CA ALA A 355 10.25 -1.82 12.01
C ALA A 355 10.71 -0.93 13.16
N LEU A 356 9.76 -0.24 13.80
CA LEU A 356 10.05 0.64 14.94
C LEU A 356 10.57 -0.15 16.14
N THR A 357 9.85 -1.23 16.51
CA THR A 357 10.18 -2.03 17.70
C THR A 357 11.33 -2.99 17.48
N ARG A 358 11.63 -3.32 16.23
CA ARG A 358 12.59 -4.36 15.82
C ARG A 358 12.25 -5.73 16.41
N VAL A 359 10.96 -6.02 16.58
CA VAL A 359 10.44 -7.30 17.08
C VAL A 359 9.61 -7.97 15.99
N GLY A 360 10.19 -8.99 15.35
CA GLY A 360 9.57 -9.79 14.29
C GLY A 360 8.89 -11.08 14.79
N SER A 361 8.69 -11.26 16.09
CA SER A 361 8.22 -12.52 16.66
C SER A 361 6.76 -12.82 16.32
N ARG A 362 6.48 -14.02 15.79
CA ARG A 362 5.11 -14.49 15.50
C ARG A 362 4.24 -14.56 16.76
N ARG A 363 4.82 -14.97 17.89
CA ARG A 363 4.09 -15.16 19.16
C ARG A 363 3.46 -13.86 19.63
N VAL A 364 4.16 -12.74 19.46
CA VAL A 364 3.68 -11.40 19.86
C VAL A 364 2.39 -11.04 19.12
N VAL A 365 2.35 -11.25 17.81
CA VAL A 365 1.17 -10.99 16.97
C VAL A 365 0.01 -11.95 17.31
N GLN A 366 0.31 -13.20 17.66
CA GLN A 366 -0.72 -14.14 18.14
C GLN A 366 -1.33 -13.72 19.49
N ILE A 367 -0.50 -13.20 20.42
CA ILE A 367 -0.99 -12.61 21.67
C ILE A 367 -1.86 -11.38 21.38
N SER A 368 -1.45 -10.54 20.43
CA SER A 368 -2.25 -9.40 19.98
C SER A 368 -3.64 -9.80 19.49
N ALA A 369 -3.73 -10.87 18.69
CA ALA A 369 -5.00 -11.40 18.25
C ALA A 369 -5.87 -11.91 19.42
N GLY A 370 -5.25 -12.48 20.46
CA GLY A 370 -5.92 -12.80 21.72
C GLY A 370 -6.52 -11.57 22.40
N PHE A 371 -5.78 -10.46 22.45
CA PHE A 371 -6.31 -9.18 22.96
C PHE A 371 -7.47 -8.64 22.11
N MET A 372 -7.39 -8.71 20.78
CA MET A 372 -8.47 -8.30 19.89
C MET A 372 -9.76 -9.07 20.19
N ILE A 373 -9.68 -10.41 20.27
CA ILE A 373 -10.83 -11.26 20.62
C ILE A 373 -11.34 -10.92 22.03
N PHE A 374 -10.45 -10.81 23.01
CA PHE A 374 -10.82 -10.53 24.39
C PHE A 374 -11.54 -9.18 24.56
N PHE A 375 -10.98 -8.09 24.01
CA PHE A 375 -11.57 -6.75 24.13
C PHE A 375 -12.78 -6.53 23.21
N SER A 376 -12.91 -7.32 22.15
CA SER A 376 -14.15 -7.33 21.37
C SER A 376 -15.33 -7.94 22.14
N ILE A 377 -15.06 -8.93 23.00
CA ILE A 377 -16.09 -9.55 23.85
C ILE A 377 -16.41 -8.65 25.04
N LEU A 378 -15.38 -8.10 25.69
CA LEU A 378 -15.51 -7.19 26.82
C LEU A 378 -15.65 -5.73 26.35
N GLY A 379 -16.83 -5.45 25.79
CA GLY A 379 -17.10 -4.24 25.02
C GLY A 379 -16.75 -2.92 25.69
N LYS A 380 -17.00 -2.76 26.99
CA LYS A 380 -16.64 -1.54 27.74
C LYS A 380 -15.13 -1.30 27.78
N PHE A 381 -14.33 -2.35 27.98
CA PHE A 381 -12.88 -2.23 27.99
C PHE A 381 -12.35 -1.91 26.59
N GLY A 382 -12.88 -2.57 25.55
CA GLY A 382 -12.59 -2.23 24.16
C GLY A 382 -12.97 -0.78 23.83
N ALA A 383 -14.11 -0.30 24.32
CA ALA A 383 -14.60 1.06 24.09
C ALA A 383 -13.72 2.14 24.74
N ILE A 384 -13.12 1.87 25.91
CA ILE A 384 -12.17 2.77 26.56
C ILE A 384 -10.93 2.99 25.68
N PHE A 385 -10.36 1.92 25.11
CA PHE A 385 -9.22 2.09 24.19
C PHE A 385 -9.64 2.61 22.82
N ALA A 386 -10.85 2.30 22.37
CA ALA A 386 -11.41 2.85 21.13
C ALA A 386 -11.74 4.35 21.24
N SER A 387 -11.78 4.93 22.44
CA SER A 387 -11.96 6.38 22.65
C SER A 387 -10.66 7.17 22.59
N ILE A 388 -9.53 6.55 22.25
CA ILE A 388 -8.28 7.26 21.94
C ILE A 388 -8.54 8.23 20.78
N PRO A 389 -8.26 9.53 20.92
CA PRO A 389 -8.47 10.51 19.86
C PRO A 389 -7.76 10.13 18.56
N ALA A 390 -8.47 10.22 17.43
CA ALA A 390 -7.93 9.92 16.10
C ALA A 390 -6.62 10.67 15.75
N PRO A 391 -6.39 11.93 16.18
CA PRO A 391 -5.12 12.63 15.95
C PRO A 391 -3.89 11.94 16.57
N ILE A 392 -4.05 11.23 17.71
CA ILE A 392 -2.97 10.45 18.32
C ILE A 392 -2.60 9.28 17.40
N VAL A 393 -3.60 8.56 16.89
CA VAL A 393 -3.43 7.44 15.96
C VAL A 393 -2.80 7.93 14.64
N ALA A 394 -3.27 9.04 14.09
CA ALA A 394 -2.72 9.64 12.87
C ALA A 394 -1.23 10.01 13.01
N ALA A 395 -0.82 10.48 14.19
CA ALA A 395 0.60 10.73 14.48
C ALA A 395 1.45 9.45 14.46
N LEU A 396 0.90 8.31 14.90
CA LEU A 396 1.57 7.01 14.76
C LEU A 396 1.74 6.61 13.28
N TYR A 397 0.71 6.85 12.47
CA TYR A 397 0.72 6.53 11.03
C TYR A 397 1.81 7.28 10.25
N CYS A 398 2.08 8.54 10.60
CA CYS A 398 3.19 9.31 10.02
C CYS A 398 4.53 8.55 10.08
N LEU A 399 4.77 7.79 11.16
CA LEU A 399 6.00 7.03 11.34
C LEU A 399 5.89 5.61 10.73
N PHE A 400 4.79 4.90 10.98
CA PHE A 400 4.64 3.51 10.54
C PHE A 400 4.57 3.36 9.02
N PHE A 401 3.83 4.24 8.34
CA PHE A 401 3.74 4.22 6.88
C PHE A 401 5.07 4.59 6.23
N ALA A 402 5.81 5.54 6.83
CA ALA A 402 7.16 5.87 6.39
C ALA A 402 8.14 4.70 6.53
N TYR A 403 8.04 3.93 7.62
CA TYR A 403 8.79 2.68 7.74
C TYR A 403 8.43 1.71 6.62
N VAL A 404 7.15 1.34 6.44
CA VAL A 404 6.78 0.40 5.37
C VAL A 404 7.24 0.90 3.98
N GLY A 405 7.12 2.20 3.71
CA GLY A 405 7.65 2.81 2.48
C GLY A 405 9.16 2.59 2.31
N SER A 406 9.92 2.80 3.38
CA SER A 406 11.38 2.54 3.41
C SER A 406 11.73 1.06 3.20
N ALA A 407 10.87 0.12 3.62
CA ALA A 407 11.05 -1.30 3.36
C ALA A 407 11.10 -1.59 1.85
N GLY A 408 10.21 -0.92 1.08
CA GLY A 408 10.20 -0.98 -0.37
C GLY A 408 11.48 -0.45 -0.98
N LEU A 409 11.93 0.74 -0.56
CA LEU A 409 13.19 1.33 -1.01
C LEU A 409 14.39 0.46 -0.70
N SER A 410 14.37 -0.32 0.39
CA SER A 410 15.47 -1.23 0.74
C SER A 410 15.75 -2.29 -0.34
N TYR A 411 14.77 -2.65 -1.19
CA TYR A 411 14.98 -3.59 -2.29
C TYR A 411 15.80 -3.02 -3.45
N LEU A 412 16.04 -1.70 -3.49
CA LEU A 412 16.96 -1.08 -4.44
C LEU A 412 18.39 -1.61 -4.29
N GLN A 413 18.76 -2.13 -3.12
CA GLN A 413 20.08 -2.76 -2.89
C GLN A 413 20.35 -3.94 -3.85
N PHE A 414 19.31 -4.58 -4.36
CA PHE A 414 19.42 -5.72 -5.28
C PHE A 414 19.46 -5.27 -6.75
N CYS A 415 19.20 -3.99 -7.05
CA CYS A 415 19.01 -3.47 -8.39
C CYS A 415 20.21 -2.63 -8.85
N ASN A 416 20.48 -2.62 -10.15
CA ASN A 416 21.45 -1.72 -10.76
C ASN A 416 20.81 -0.36 -11.05
N LEU A 417 21.06 0.63 -10.18
CA LEU A 417 20.54 1.98 -10.31
C LEU A 417 21.25 2.83 -11.37
N ASN A 418 22.34 2.35 -11.96
CA ASN A 418 23.04 3.06 -13.04
C ASN A 418 22.37 2.84 -14.41
N SER A 419 21.52 1.82 -14.55
CA SER A 419 20.79 1.50 -15.78
C SER A 419 19.64 2.48 -16.05
N PHE A 420 19.59 3.07 -17.24
CA PHE A 420 18.49 3.96 -17.65
C PHE A 420 17.13 3.26 -17.64
N ARG A 421 17.08 1.97 -18.01
CA ARG A 421 15.87 1.15 -17.93
C ARG A 421 15.33 1.08 -16.50
N THR A 422 16.21 0.79 -15.54
CA THR A 422 15.86 0.72 -14.11
C THR A 422 15.32 2.06 -13.62
N LYS A 423 16.01 3.16 -13.93
CA LYS A 423 15.58 4.52 -13.58
C LYS A 423 14.20 4.86 -14.16
N PHE A 424 13.97 4.54 -15.43
CA PHE A 424 12.69 4.78 -16.09
C PHE A 424 11.55 4.01 -15.42
N ILE A 425 11.72 2.69 -15.21
CA ILE A 425 10.69 1.85 -14.58
C ILE A 425 10.36 2.36 -13.18
N LEU A 426 11.38 2.64 -12.35
CA LEU A 426 11.17 3.15 -11.00
C LEU A 426 10.50 4.52 -11.04
N GLY A 427 11.10 5.49 -11.72
CA GLY A 427 10.64 6.87 -11.74
C GLY A 427 9.23 7.01 -12.28
N PHE A 428 8.94 6.37 -13.42
CA PHE A 428 7.61 6.41 -14.02
C PHE A 428 6.56 5.73 -13.13
N SER A 429 6.85 4.55 -12.57
CA SER A 429 5.88 3.83 -11.74
C SER A 429 5.61 4.54 -10.41
N PHE A 430 6.62 5.14 -9.79
CA PHE A 430 6.43 5.97 -8.60
C PHE A 430 5.60 7.21 -8.89
N PHE A 431 5.96 7.95 -9.95
CA PHE A 431 5.26 9.19 -10.30
C PHE A 431 3.81 8.92 -10.66
N MET A 432 3.54 7.96 -11.53
CA MET A 432 2.17 7.60 -11.93
C MET A 432 1.38 6.98 -10.78
N GLY A 433 2.04 6.21 -9.91
CA GLY A 433 1.45 5.65 -8.70
C GLY A 433 0.99 6.69 -7.68
N LEU A 434 1.50 7.91 -7.73
CA LEU A 434 1.01 9.03 -6.92
C LEU A 434 0.05 9.91 -7.72
N SER A 435 0.42 10.25 -8.95
CA SER A 435 -0.31 11.21 -9.78
C SER A 435 -1.70 10.72 -10.19
N VAL A 436 -1.87 9.43 -10.51
CA VAL A 436 -3.17 8.91 -10.93
C VAL A 436 -4.15 8.83 -9.76
N PRO A 437 -3.81 8.20 -8.62
CA PRO A 437 -4.68 8.23 -7.44
C PRO A 437 -5.02 9.64 -6.96
N GLN A 438 -4.04 10.56 -6.95
CA GLN A 438 -4.30 11.95 -6.59
C GLN A 438 -5.38 12.57 -7.47
N TYR A 439 -5.32 12.38 -8.80
CA TYR A 439 -6.37 12.86 -9.70
C TYR A 439 -7.74 12.23 -9.39
N PHE A 440 -7.81 10.91 -9.19
CA PHE A 440 -9.07 10.23 -8.90
C PHE A 440 -9.67 10.68 -7.55
N ASN A 441 -8.85 10.81 -6.51
CA ASN A 441 -9.27 11.21 -5.17
C ASN A 441 -9.69 12.69 -5.13
N GLU A 442 -8.93 13.60 -5.74
CA GLU A 442 -9.30 15.01 -5.83
C GLU A 442 -10.58 15.21 -6.64
N TYR A 443 -10.73 14.49 -7.76
CA TYR A 443 -11.91 14.58 -8.59
C TYR A 443 -13.17 14.15 -7.80
N GLU A 444 -13.08 13.04 -7.06
CA GLU A 444 -14.17 12.59 -6.19
C GLU A 444 -14.44 13.59 -5.06
N ALA A 445 -13.40 14.16 -4.45
CA ALA A 445 -13.55 15.15 -3.39
C ALA A 445 -14.25 16.44 -3.85
N ILE A 446 -14.03 16.88 -5.10
CA ILE A 446 -14.62 18.10 -5.66
C ILE A 446 -16.04 17.84 -6.19
N ASN A 447 -16.22 16.77 -6.96
CA ASN A 447 -17.46 16.52 -7.69
C ASN A 447 -18.46 15.65 -6.92
N GLY A 448 -18.02 14.97 -5.85
CA GLY A 448 -18.83 14.02 -5.09
C GLY A 448 -19.02 12.66 -5.79
N TYR A 449 -18.32 12.43 -6.90
CA TYR A 449 -18.29 11.17 -7.63
C TYR A 449 -16.93 11.01 -8.34
N GLY A 450 -16.46 9.76 -8.51
CA GLY A 450 -15.19 9.49 -9.18
C GLY A 450 -15.22 9.78 -10.70
N PRO A 451 -14.05 9.94 -11.35
CA PRO A 451 -13.95 10.34 -12.76
C PRO A 451 -14.79 9.50 -13.72
N VAL A 452 -14.90 8.20 -13.47
CA VAL A 452 -15.85 7.35 -14.19
C VAL A 452 -17.22 7.42 -13.53
N HIS A 453 -18.14 8.12 -14.19
CA HIS A 453 -19.51 8.32 -13.73
C HIS A 453 -20.54 7.92 -14.78
N THR A 454 -20.90 6.65 -14.78
CA THR A 454 -21.98 6.09 -15.59
C THR A 454 -23.21 5.79 -14.72
N SER A 455 -24.35 5.48 -15.36
CA SER A 455 -25.54 4.98 -14.65
C SER A 455 -25.30 3.63 -13.94
N ALA A 456 -24.28 2.87 -14.39
CA ALA A 456 -23.86 1.62 -13.77
C ALA A 456 -22.88 1.87 -12.61
N ARG A 457 -23.40 2.10 -11.40
CA ARG A 457 -22.58 2.33 -10.19
C ARG A 457 -21.52 1.25 -9.94
N TRP A 458 -21.85 -0.01 -10.22
CA TRP A 458 -20.90 -1.11 -10.08
C TRP A 458 -19.69 -0.93 -11.00
N PHE A 459 -19.91 -0.53 -12.25
CA PHE A 459 -18.84 -0.28 -13.22
C PHE A 459 -17.97 0.90 -12.79
N ASN A 460 -18.60 1.97 -12.28
CA ASN A 460 -17.88 3.12 -11.73
C ASN A 460 -16.91 2.67 -10.63
N ASN A 461 -17.36 1.84 -9.68
CA ASN A 461 -16.48 1.32 -8.63
C ASN A 461 -15.38 0.40 -9.17
N MET A 462 -15.68 -0.41 -10.20
CA MET A 462 -14.69 -1.30 -10.81
C MET A 462 -13.52 -0.55 -11.43
N VAL A 463 -13.73 0.68 -11.88
CA VAL A 463 -12.68 1.52 -12.48
C VAL A 463 -12.09 2.48 -11.44
N ASN A 464 -12.91 3.20 -10.70
CA ASN A 464 -12.43 4.23 -9.78
C ASN A 464 -11.61 3.62 -8.63
N VAL A 465 -12.04 2.51 -8.03
CA VAL A 465 -11.37 1.94 -6.84
C VAL A 465 -9.91 1.52 -7.12
N PRO A 466 -9.59 0.80 -8.20
CA PRO A 466 -8.19 0.48 -8.50
C PRO A 466 -7.32 1.69 -8.82
N PHE A 467 -7.85 2.70 -9.53
CA PHE A 467 -7.09 3.89 -9.88
C PHE A 467 -6.91 4.88 -8.73
N SER A 468 -7.75 4.80 -7.69
CA SER A 468 -7.57 5.49 -6.41
C SER A 468 -6.54 4.83 -5.47
N SER A 469 -5.96 3.68 -5.82
CA SER A 469 -4.97 2.97 -5.00
C SER A 469 -3.56 3.18 -5.52
N GLU A 470 -2.72 3.88 -4.76
CA GLU A 470 -1.31 4.16 -5.05
C GLU A 470 -0.47 2.89 -5.23
N PRO A 471 -0.47 1.93 -4.28
CA PRO A 471 0.23 0.66 -4.46
C PRO A 471 -0.25 -0.14 -5.66
N PHE A 472 -1.54 -0.11 -6.00
CA PHE A 472 -2.07 -0.82 -7.15
C PHE A 472 -1.50 -0.26 -8.46
N VAL A 473 -1.62 1.06 -8.66
CA VAL A 473 -1.15 1.73 -9.88
C VAL A 473 0.37 1.58 -10.03
N ALA A 474 1.15 1.90 -8.99
CA ALA A 474 2.60 1.75 -9.04
C ALA A 474 3.03 0.29 -9.26
N GLY A 475 2.39 -0.65 -8.54
CA GLY A 475 2.75 -2.05 -8.60
C GLY A 475 2.49 -2.67 -9.97
N ILE A 476 1.33 -2.39 -10.57
CA ILE A 476 1.00 -2.91 -11.91
C ILE A 476 1.88 -2.30 -12.98
N LEU A 477 2.13 -0.99 -12.95
CA LEU A 477 3.03 -0.34 -13.91
C LEU A 477 4.45 -0.89 -13.79
N ALA A 478 4.99 -0.98 -12.58
CA ALA A 478 6.33 -1.50 -12.34
C ALA A 478 6.45 -2.99 -12.73
N TYR A 479 5.42 -3.78 -12.46
CA TYR A 479 5.36 -5.18 -12.85
C TYR A 479 5.29 -5.35 -14.37
N PHE A 480 4.44 -4.56 -15.05
CA PHE A 480 4.26 -4.64 -16.49
C PHE A 480 5.54 -4.21 -17.22
N LEU A 481 6.03 -3.00 -16.94
CA LEU A 481 7.20 -2.43 -17.62
C LEU A 481 8.46 -3.26 -17.39
N ASP A 482 8.66 -3.80 -16.19
CA ASP A 482 9.84 -4.65 -15.93
C ASP A 482 9.78 -6.02 -16.61
N ASN A 483 8.60 -6.49 -16.99
CA ASN A 483 8.45 -7.75 -17.71
C ASN A 483 8.39 -7.59 -19.24
N THR A 484 8.08 -6.40 -19.75
CA THR A 484 7.95 -6.13 -21.19
C THR A 484 9.17 -5.42 -21.80
N ILE A 485 9.80 -4.47 -21.08
CA ILE A 485 10.90 -3.66 -21.65
C ILE A 485 12.18 -4.49 -21.81
N HIS A 486 12.68 -4.56 -23.05
CA HIS A 486 13.99 -5.10 -23.48
C HIS A 486 14.32 -6.53 -23.04
N LYS A 487 13.33 -7.40 -22.78
CA LYS A 487 13.49 -8.74 -22.17
C LYS A 487 14.61 -9.65 -22.72
N LYS A 488 15.12 -9.42 -23.93
CA LYS A 488 16.14 -10.25 -24.60
C LYS A 488 17.57 -9.99 -24.12
N ASP A 489 17.85 -8.88 -23.43
CA ASP A 489 19.20 -8.57 -22.97
C ASP A 489 19.59 -9.38 -21.72
N GLY A 490 20.72 -10.09 -21.80
CA GLY A 490 21.24 -10.90 -20.69
C GLY A 490 21.60 -10.11 -19.42
N SER A 491 21.91 -8.81 -19.56
CA SER A 491 22.22 -7.90 -18.45
C SER A 491 21.00 -7.58 -17.57
N ILE A 492 19.79 -7.58 -18.12
CA ILE A 492 18.56 -7.17 -17.42
C ILE A 492 18.29 -8.03 -16.19
N ARG A 493 18.60 -9.32 -16.26
CA ARG A 493 18.40 -10.25 -15.14
C ARG A 493 19.24 -9.85 -13.92
N LYS A 494 20.44 -9.32 -14.15
CA LYS A 494 21.29 -8.76 -13.10
C LYS A 494 20.77 -7.39 -12.67
N ASP A 495 20.46 -6.52 -13.63
CA ASP A 495 20.01 -5.14 -13.36
C ASP A 495 18.73 -5.06 -12.51
N ARG A 496 17.74 -5.91 -12.77
CA ARG A 496 16.48 -5.95 -12.01
C ARG A 496 16.57 -6.71 -10.69
N GLY A 497 17.75 -7.23 -10.34
CA GLY A 497 18.00 -7.98 -9.10
C GLY A 497 17.44 -9.40 -9.05
N LYS A 498 16.89 -9.92 -10.15
CA LYS A 498 16.16 -11.20 -10.15
C LYS A 498 17.01 -12.39 -9.69
N HIS A 499 18.31 -12.37 -10.01
CA HIS A 499 19.25 -13.42 -9.59
C HIS A 499 19.35 -13.59 -8.07
N TRP A 500 19.17 -12.53 -7.28
CA TRP A 500 19.15 -12.61 -5.82
C TRP A 500 17.96 -13.40 -5.29
N TRP A 501 16.82 -13.37 -5.99
CA TRP A 501 15.57 -14.00 -5.56
C TRP A 501 15.36 -15.42 -6.10
N ASP A 502 16.21 -15.91 -7.01
CA ASP A 502 16.01 -17.25 -7.60
C ASP A 502 16.14 -18.39 -6.59
N LYS A 503 16.99 -18.22 -5.57
CA LYS A 503 17.09 -19.17 -4.45
C LYS A 503 15.81 -19.26 -3.62
N PHE A 504 14.95 -18.24 -3.62
CA PHE A 504 13.68 -18.22 -2.89
C PHE A 504 12.47 -18.57 -3.76
N ARG A 505 12.69 -18.92 -5.04
CA ARG A 505 11.60 -19.12 -6.00
C ARG A 505 10.80 -20.40 -5.76
N SER A 506 11.39 -21.35 -5.04
CA SER A 506 10.77 -22.59 -4.58
C SER A 506 10.99 -22.73 -3.08
N PHE A 507 10.01 -23.31 -2.40
CA PHE A 507 10.07 -23.53 -0.95
C PHE A 507 11.25 -24.41 -0.53
N ASN A 508 11.63 -25.39 -1.36
CA ASN A 508 12.68 -26.35 -1.03
C ASN A 508 14.10 -25.86 -1.37
N ASN A 509 14.25 -24.69 -1.99
CA ASN A 509 15.56 -24.22 -2.45
C ASN A 509 16.38 -23.53 -1.34
N ASP A 510 15.72 -23.08 -0.26
CA ASP A 510 16.36 -22.45 0.90
C ASP A 510 15.90 -23.19 2.16
N SER A 511 16.83 -23.82 2.88
CA SER A 511 16.54 -24.59 4.10
C SER A 511 15.85 -23.75 5.18
N ARG A 512 16.16 -22.45 5.25
CA ARG A 512 15.54 -21.51 6.20
C ARG A 512 14.05 -21.28 5.92
N SER A 513 13.57 -21.57 4.70
CA SER A 513 12.14 -21.46 4.38
C SER A 513 11.28 -22.40 5.24
N GLU A 514 11.83 -23.55 5.64
CA GLU A 514 11.13 -24.46 6.54
C GLU A 514 10.97 -23.86 7.94
N GLU A 515 11.99 -23.17 8.46
CA GLU A 515 11.92 -22.49 9.75
C GLU A 515 10.84 -21.39 9.75
N PHE A 516 10.82 -20.54 8.72
CA PHE A 516 9.93 -19.38 8.69
C PHE A 516 8.51 -19.72 8.27
N TYR A 517 8.31 -20.59 7.29
CA TYR A 517 7.04 -20.68 6.53
C TYR A 517 6.34 -22.04 6.60
N SER A 518 6.95 -23.05 7.21
CA SER A 518 6.33 -24.36 7.48
C SER A 518 4.99 -24.20 8.20
N LEU A 519 3.99 -25.02 7.93
CA LEU A 519 2.76 -25.12 8.72
C LEU A 519 3.01 -25.80 10.08
N PRO A 520 2.19 -25.50 11.11
CA PRO A 520 2.27 -26.17 12.40
C PRO A 520 1.95 -27.67 12.29
N PHE A 521 2.37 -28.45 13.29
CA PHE A 521 2.09 -29.89 13.41
C PHE A 521 2.52 -30.74 12.19
N ASN A 522 3.55 -30.31 11.45
CA ASN A 522 4.03 -30.98 10.23
C ASN A 522 2.95 -31.14 9.13
N LEU A 523 1.93 -30.27 9.13
CA LEU A 523 0.87 -30.27 8.10
C LEU A 523 1.40 -30.02 6.68
N ASN A 524 2.64 -29.55 6.52
CA ASN A 524 3.29 -29.42 5.22
C ASN A 524 3.37 -30.74 4.45
N LYS A 525 3.41 -31.88 5.15
CA LYS A 525 3.42 -33.21 4.53
C LYS A 525 2.12 -33.50 3.78
N TYR A 526 1.00 -32.94 4.24
CA TYR A 526 -0.33 -33.14 3.65
C TYR A 526 -0.74 -31.99 2.73
N PHE A 527 -0.24 -30.78 2.99
CA PHE A 527 -0.50 -29.59 2.19
C PHE A 527 0.82 -28.97 1.73
N PRO A 528 1.61 -29.64 0.86
CA PRO A 528 2.86 -29.11 0.35
C PRO A 528 2.53 -27.91 -0.54
N SER A 529 2.53 -26.71 0.07
CA SER A 529 2.30 -25.45 -0.61
C SER A 529 1.03 -25.42 -1.48
N ALA A 530 -0.13 -25.66 -0.83
CA ALA A 530 -1.49 -25.36 -1.30
C ALA A 530 -1.66 -25.23 -2.83
N ASN A 531 -1.52 -26.35 -3.53
CA ASN A 531 -2.04 -26.49 -4.88
C ASN A 531 -3.26 -27.40 -4.80
N LEU A 532 -4.47 -26.86 -4.97
CA LEU A 532 -5.66 -27.71 -5.19
C LEU A 532 -5.64 -28.42 -6.57
N LEU A 533 -4.80 -27.94 -7.50
CA LEU A 533 -4.72 -28.44 -8.89
C LEU A 533 -3.57 -29.45 -9.14
N THR A 534 -2.84 -29.89 -8.12
CA THR A 534 -1.81 -30.95 -8.24
C THR A 534 -1.98 -31.98 -7.12
N ILE A 535 -3.18 -32.58 -7.03
CA ILE A 535 -3.36 -33.85 -6.31
C ILE A 535 -3.03 -34.97 -7.30
N SER A 536 -1.74 -35.19 -7.56
CA SER A 536 -1.27 -36.38 -8.27
C SER A 536 0.20 -36.65 -7.92
N ALA A 537 0.48 -37.03 -6.68
CA ALA A 537 1.73 -37.70 -6.34
C ALA A 537 1.46 -38.72 -5.22
N PRO A 538 1.91 -39.98 -5.38
CA PRO A 538 1.65 -41.05 -4.41
C PRO A 538 2.46 -40.83 -3.12
N LEU A 539 1.83 -41.16 -1.99
CA LEU A 539 2.42 -41.12 -0.65
C LEU A 539 3.67 -42.02 -0.55
N PRO A 540 4.80 -41.55 0.03
CA PRO A 540 5.88 -42.45 0.42
C PRO A 540 5.54 -43.21 1.72
N PRO A 541 6.09 -44.41 1.93
CA PRO A 541 5.75 -45.25 3.08
C PRO A 541 6.30 -44.69 4.40
N LEU A 542 5.50 -44.87 5.46
CA LEU A 542 5.80 -44.48 6.84
C LEU A 542 6.99 -45.28 7.39
N SER A 543 8.06 -44.58 7.76
CA SER A 543 9.15 -45.09 8.61
C SER A 543 9.00 -44.52 10.02
N LEU A 544 8.89 -45.43 11.01
CA LEU A 544 8.71 -45.17 12.42
C LEU A 544 10.06 -45.32 13.15
N SER A 545 10.77 -44.21 13.40
CA SER A 545 11.88 -44.05 14.36
C SER A 545 12.25 -42.57 14.34
N GLY A 546 12.36 -41.76 15.39
CA GLY A 546 12.63 -41.97 16.80
C GLY A 546 13.74 -40.98 17.17
N HIS A 547 13.45 -39.92 17.94
CA HIS A 547 14.23 -39.53 19.14
C HIS A 547 13.86 -38.15 19.73
N LEU A 548 13.72 -38.18 21.06
CA LEU A 548 13.81 -37.07 22.01
C LEU A 548 15.16 -36.32 21.88
N GLY A 549 15.11 -35.01 22.07
CA GLY A 549 16.29 -34.17 22.29
C GLY A 549 15.89 -32.72 22.49
N ALA A 550 15.36 -32.39 23.67
CA ALA A 550 15.19 -31.02 24.14
C ALA A 550 16.24 -30.73 25.21
N LEU A 551 16.67 -29.46 25.28
CA LEU A 551 17.63 -28.81 26.20
C LEU A 551 19.06 -28.67 25.65
N ALA A 552 19.37 -27.49 25.09
CA ALA A 552 20.43 -26.57 25.56
C ALA A 552 20.77 -25.51 24.49
N GLY A 553 20.87 -24.25 24.92
CA GLY A 553 21.60 -23.18 24.25
C GLY A 553 20.80 -22.35 23.24
N ASP A 554 20.54 -21.08 23.60
CA ASP A 554 20.18 -20.03 22.64
C ASP A 554 21.26 -19.89 21.57
N PRO A 555 20.98 -20.07 20.27
CA PRO A 555 21.63 -19.28 19.25
C PRO A 555 20.84 -17.97 19.13
N GLY A 556 21.52 -16.84 19.31
CA GLY A 556 20.99 -15.55 18.85
C GLY A 556 20.64 -15.62 17.35
N CYS A 557 20.08 -14.54 16.80
CA CYS A 557 19.58 -14.42 15.41
C CYS A 557 20.63 -14.62 14.28
N PHE A 558 21.61 -15.52 14.41
CA PHE A 558 22.56 -15.95 13.39
C PHE A 558 22.93 -17.42 13.61
N PRO A 559 22.75 -18.31 12.62
CA PRO A 559 23.74 -19.33 12.35
C PRO A 559 24.95 -18.65 11.67
N LEU A 560 26.13 -18.88 12.23
CA LEU A 560 27.42 -18.54 11.61
C LEU A 560 27.58 -19.29 10.28
N ASP A 561 27.98 -18.55 9.24
CA ASP A 561 28.97 -18.90 8.19
C ASP A 561 28.66 -18.15 6.88
N ASP A 562 29.11 -16.89 6.78
CA ASP A 562 29.40 -16.23 5.51
C ASP A 562 30.93 -16.20 5.37
N GLU A 563 31.54 -17.34 5.01
CA GLU A 563 32.91 -17.33 4.52
C GLU A 563 32.95 -16.74 3.11
N ALA A 564 33.90 -15.82 2.93
CA ALA A 564 34.19 -15.09 1.72
C ALA A 564 34.50 -16.03 0.54
N TYR A 565 33.67 -16.02 -0.50
CA TYR A 565 34.07 -16.49 -1.82
C TYR A 565 34.73 -15.33 -2.58
N LEU A 566 36.06 -15.34 -2.61
CA LEU A 566 36.89 -14.61 -3.56
C LEU A 566 36.55 -15.02 -5.02
N PRO A 567 36.70 -14.11 -6.00
CA PRO A 567 36.32 -14.38 -7.39
C PRO A 567 37.38 -15.26 -8.07
N SER A 568 36.99 -16.45 -8.54
CA SER A 568 37.89 -17.30 -9.34
C SER A 568 37.89 -16.82 -10.80
N SER A 569 38.76 -15.85 -11.10
CA SER A 569 39.42 -15.77 -12.40
C SER A 569 40.50 -16.84 -12.45
N HIS A 570 40.36 -17.86 -13.30
CA HIS A 570 41.42 -18.60 -13.99
C HIS A 570 40.81 -19.89 -14.57
N TRP A 571 40.64 -19.92 -15.89
CA TRP A 571 40.45 -21.16 -16.65
C TRP A 571 41.83 -21.73 -16.99
N PRO A 572 42.04 -23.04 -16.80
CA PRO A 572 42.91 -23.78 -17.70
C PRO A 572 42.20 -24.97 -18.34
N THR A 573 42.31 -25.02 -19.68
CA THR A 573 42.49 -26.19 -20.54
C THR A 573 41.54 -27.39 -20.45
N LEU A 574 40.75 -27.50 -21.53
CA LEU A 574 40.16 -28.67 -22.18
C LEU A 574 40.73 -30.06 -21.84
N THR A 575 39.84 -31.00 -21.55
CA THR A 575 39.90 -32.40 -22.03
C THR A 575 38.47 -32.96 -22.15
N PRO A 576 38.13 -33.71 -23.22
CA PRO A 576 36.76 -34.10 -23.51
C PRO A 576 36.37 -35.42 -22.82
N VAL A 577 35.22 -35.44 -22.16
CA VAL A 577 34.56 -36.68 -21.73
C VAL A 577 33.46 -37.00 -22.74
N ILE A 578 33.65 -38.13 -23.43
CA ILE A 578 32.71 -38.76 -24.34
C ILE A 578 31.51 -39.28 -23.53
N LEU A 579 30.31 -38.81 -23.81
CA LEU A 579 29.07 -39.47 -23.39
C LEU A 579 28.19 -39.73 -24.61
N ARG A 580 27.88 -41.03 -24.77
CA ARG A 580 27.03 -41.64 -25.79
C ARG A 580 25.64 -41.01 -25.82
N LEU A 581 25.22 -40.64 -27.01
CA LEU A 581 23.83 -40.43 -27.40
C LEU A 581 23.20 -41.80 -27.67
N GLU A 582 22.09 -42.10 -27.00
CA GLU A 582 21.11 -43.09 -27.46
C GLU A 582 19.73 -42.43 -27.48
N ASN A 583 19.09 -42.56 -28.65
CA ASN A 583 17.70 -42.28 -29.00
C ASN A 583 17.32 -40.85 -29.40
N ALA A 584 17.57 -40.61 -30.69
CA ALA A 584 16.76 -39.78 -31.57
C ALA A 584 15.35 -40.39 -31.74
N ASP A 585 14.32 -39.55 -31.66
CA ASP A 585 13.27 -39.42 -32.69
C ASP A 585 12.15 -38.49 -32.18
N MET A 586 12.12 -37.27 -32.73
CA MET A 586 10.93 -36.44 -33.00
C MET A 586 11.40 -35.02 -33.37
N LEU A 587 11.99 -34.91 -34.55
CA LEU A 587 12.39 -33.64 -35.16
C LEU A 587 12.09 -33.71 -36.65
N GLU A 588 10.80 -33.63 -36.99
CA GLU A 588 10.39 -33.39 -38.38
C GLU A 588 9.08 -32.58 -38.42
N ARG A 589 9.24 -31.26 -38.27
CA ARG A 589 8.54 -30.22 -39.06
C ARG A 589 8.82 -28.83 -38.45
N TYR A 590 9.20 -27.91 -39.34
CA TYR A 590 9.43 -26.47 -39.16
C TYR A 590 10.84 -26.01 -38.78
N ASN A 591 11.77 -26.22 -39.71
CA ASN A 591 12.91 -25.34 -39.96
C ASN A 591 12.77 -24.78 -41.39
N LEU A 592 12.54 -23.48 -41.53
CA LEU A 592 13.07 -22.70 -42.65
C LEU A 592 13.03 -21.21 -42.27
N ILE A 593 14.10 -20.48 -42.63
CA ILE A 593 14.36 -19.04 -42.42
C ILE A 593 15.16 -18.71 -41.14
N MET A 594 16.34 -19.32 -41.04
CA MET A 594 17.56 -18.62 -40.61
C MET A 594 18.65 -18.94 -41.63
N LYS A 595 18.90 -18.01 -42.56
CA LYS A 595 20.12 -17.93 -43.38
C LYS A 595 20.15 -16.54 -44.00
N PHE A 596 20.73 -15.59 -43.29
CA PHE A 596 21.48 -14.45 -43.84
C PHE A 596 22.14 -13.73 -42.65
N ASP A 597 23.14 -14.39 -42.07
CA ASP A 597 24.05 -13.78 -41.09
C ASP A 597 25.41 -14.52 -41.10
N LEU A 598 25.93 -14.72 -42.31
CA LEU A 598 27.28 -15.21 -42.57
C LEU A 598 27.81 -14.48 -43.81
N ALA A 599 28.05 -13.17 -43.66
CA ALA A 599 28.82 -12.36 -44.60
C ALA A 599 29.28 -11.04 -43.95
N THR A 600 29.89 -11.10 -42.76
CA THR A 600 30.49 -9.93 -42.09
C THR A 600 31.79 -10.26 -41.34
N GLU A 601 32.48 -11.33 -41.73
CA GLU A 601 33.86 -11.62 -41.32
C GLU A 601 34.72 -12.01 -42.53
N GLU A 602 34.77 -11.16 -43.56
CA GLU A 602 35.83 -11.22 -44.57
C GLU A 602 35.91 -9.95 -45.45
N PHE A 603 35.89 -8.75 -44.86
CA PHE A 603 36.26 -7.53 -45.60
C PHE A 603 36.84 -6.46 -44.66
N SER A 604 38.16 -6.50 -44.47
CA SER A 604 39.03 -5.32 -44.27
C SER A 604 40.51 -5.74 -44.08
N GLU A 605 41.06 -6.49 -45.02
CA GLU A 605 42.36 -6.14 -45.60
C GLU A 605 42.04 -5.63 -47.00
N VAL A 606 41.92 -4.31 -47.17
CA VAL A 606 42.12 -3.51 -48.41
C VAL A 606 41.62 -2.08 -48.08
N GLY A 607 42.50 -1.09 -48.19
CA GLY A 607 42.18 0.32 -47.94
C GLY A 607 41.21 0.89 -48.98
N MET A 608 40.14 1.54 -48.51
CA MET A 608 39.26 2.38 -49.31
C MET A 608 39.51 3.87 -49.00
N PRO A 609 39.47 4.77 -50.01
CA PRO A 609 39.60 6.22 -49.80
C PRO A 609 38.35 6.83 -49.15
N ASP A 610 38.55 7.90 -48.37
CA ASP A 610 37.54 8.53 -47.49
C ASP A 610 36.27 9.03 -48.22
N GLU A 611 36.32 9.33 -49.52
CA GLU A 611 35.16 9.78 -50.31
C GLU A 611 34.09 8.68 -50.53
N ALA A 612 34.45 7.39 -50.41
CA ALA A 612 33.50 6.29 -50.57
C ALA A 612 32.74 5.96 -49.27
N ARG A 613 33.23 6.42 -48.11
CA ARG A 613 32.59 6.22 -46.81
C ARG A 613 31.43 7.20 -46.59
N ASP A 614 31.58 8.43 -47.08
CA ASP A 614 30.55 9.47 -46.96
C ASP A 614 29.37 9.22 -47.92
N ALA A 615 29.63 8.68 -49.12
CA ALA A 615 28.58 8.27 -50.07
C ALA A 615 27.72 7.08 -49.58
N PHE A 616 28.23 6.26 -48.65
CA PHE A 616 27.49 5.14 -48.05
C PHE A 616 26.60 5.59 -46.88
N CYS A 617 27.07 6.55 -46.08
CA CYS A 617 26.28 7.17 -45.00
C CYS A 617 25.11 8.01 -45.56
N ASP A 618 25.31 8.71 -46.68
CA ASP A 618 24.25 9.52 -47.30
C ASP A 618 23.13 8.67 -47.92
N ARG A 619 23.41 7.46 -48.45
CA ARG A 619 22.36 6.55 -48.96
C ARG A 619 21.56 5.84 -47.87
N LEU A 620 22.12 5.66 -46.67
CA LEU A 620 21.43 5.10 -45.51
C LEU A 620 20.48 6.13 -44.87
N SER A 621 20.85 7.42 -44.91
CA SER A 621 20.00 8.55 -44.56
C SER A 621 18.78 8.70 -45.51
N GLU A 622 18.98 8.47 -46.81
CA GLU A 622 17.94 8.58 -47.83
C GLU A 622 16.90 7.44 -47.79
N PHE A 623 17.26 6.26 -47.25
CA PHE A 623 16.35 5.11 -47.13
C PHE A 623 15.40 5.18 -45.93
N ASN A 624 15.76 5.93 -44.87
CA ASN A 624 14.92 6.11 -43.68
C ASN A 624 13.85 7.21 -43.84
N ASN A 625 13.95 8.06 -44.86
CA ASN A 625 13.06 9.22 -45.07
C ASN A 625 11.97 9.01 -46.14
N LYS A 626 11.78 7.78 -46.65
CA LYS A 626 10.70 7.46 -47.61
C LYS A 626 9.94 6.21 -47.20
N LEU A 627 9.25 6.24 -46.06
CA LEU A 627 8.16 5.29 -45.82
C LEU A 627 7.14 5.78 -44.78
N VAL A 628 6.39 6.84 -45.10
CA VAL A 628 5.05 7.09 -44.49
C VAL A 628 4.10 7.69 -45.53
N LEU A 629 2.83 7.23 -45.49
CA LEU A 629 1.58 7.67 -46.16
C LEU A 629 1.30 6.96 -47.51
N ILE A 630 0.17 6.26 -47.75
CA ILE A 630 -1.26 6.61 -47.59
C ILE A 630 -2.07 5.28 -47.43
N SER A 631 -2.94 5.05 -46.44
CA SER A 631 -4.36 5.42 -46.42
C SER A 631 -4.99 5.16 -45.03
N GLN A 632 -5.54 6.23 -44.44
CA GLN A 632 -6.65 6.29 -43.46
C GLN A 632 -7.99 6.35 -44.24
N PRO A 633 -9.23 6.30 -43.67
CA PRO A 633 -9.70 6.76 -42.32
C PRO A 633 -10.64 5.74 -41.60
N GLU A 634 -11.09 5.86 -40.34
CA GLU A 634 -11.65 7.01 -39.59
C GLU A 634 -11.45 6.94 -38.05
N PHE A 635 -10.91 8.05 -37.50
CA PHE A 635 -11.12 8.80 -36.23
C PHE A 635 -11.21 8.08 -34.86
N ASP A 636 -10.34 8.30 -33.87
CA ASP A 636 -9.79 9.52 -33.17
C ASP A 636 -10.77 10.15 -32.15
N VAL A 637 -10.41 10.63 -30.95
CA VAL A 637 -9.19 11.37 -30.51
C VAL A 637 -8.93 11.16 -29.00
N PHE A 638 -7.66 10.95 -28.63
CA PHE A 638 -7.05 11.32 -27.33
C PHE A 638 -5.90 12.28 -27.68
N GLU A 639 -5.91 13.52 -27.20
CA GLU A 639 -4.81 14.47 -27.42
C GLU A 639 -3.87 14.50 -26.20
N ALA A 640 -2.58 14.35 -26.49
CA ALA A 640 -1.45 14.56 -25.58
C ALA A 640 -0.72 15.84 -26.00
N TRP A 641 -0.38 16.69 -25.03
CA TRP A 641 0.39 17.92 -25.25
C TRP A 641 1.90 17.63 -25.28
N VAL A 642 2.58 18.17 -26.29
CA VAL A 642 4.05 18.31 -26.36
C VAL A 642 4.39 19.80 -26.35
N ILE A 643 5.41 20.13 -25.56
CA ILE A 643 5.94 21.46 -25.26
C ILE A 643 6.73 22.02 -26.45
N GLY A 644 6.55 23.32 -26.74
CA GLY A 644 7.42 24.11 -27.61
C GLY A 644 7.00 25.58 -27.65
N ASP A 645 7.88 26.46 -27.16
CA ASP A 645 7.69 27.90 -26.99
C ASP A 645 7.39 28.69 -28.28
N GLY A 646 6.60 29.76 -28.15
CA GLY A 646 6.43 30.78 -29.19
C GLY A 646 5.27 31.75 -28.95
N LEU A 647 5.57 32.91 -28.37
CA LEU A 647 4.68 34.07 -28.25
C LEU A 647 4.06 34.46 -29.61
N PHE A 648 2.72 34.52 -29.70
CA PHE A 648 2.00 35.54 -30.48
C PHE A 648 0.54 35.66 -30.01
N THR A 649 0.18 36.86 -29.56
CA THR A 649 -1.19 37.35 -29.35
C THR A 649 -1.97 37.42 -30.66
N SER A 650 -3.23 36.95 -30.67
CA SER A 650 -4.36 37.74 -31.20
C SER A 650 -5.73 37.11 -30.87
N LEU A 651 -6.68 37.97 -30.51
CA LEU A 651 -8.12 37.72 -30.51
C LEU A 651 -8.59 37.19 -31.88
N TYR A 652 -9.63 36.35 -31.94
CA TYR A 652 -10.84 36.62 -32.73
C TYR A 652 -11.97 35.61 -32.48
N HIS A 653 -13.17 36.19 -32.48
CA HIS A 653 -14.56 35.73 -32.46
C HIS A 653 -14.99 34.39 -33.13
N MET A 654 -16.08 33.87 -32.54
CA MET A 654 -17.31 33.28 -33.14
C MET A 654 -17.21 32.06 -34.05
N ASN A 655 -17.89 30.96 -33.65
CA ASN A 655 -19.22 30.65 -34.20
C ASN A 655 -19.82 29.39 -33.55
N ALA A 656 -21.04 29.54 -33.04
CA ALA A 656 -21.99 28.45 -32.86
C ALA A 656 -22.86 28.33 -34.13
N PRO A 657 -23.48 27.17 -34.36
CA PRO A 657 -24.83 27.18 -34.87
C PRO A 657 -25.78 26.30 -34.04
N ASN A 658 -26.79 26.98 -33.49
CA ASN A 658 -28.22 26.68 -33.58
C ASN A 658 -28.72 25.26 -33.30
N ASN A 659 -29.46 25.13 -32.18
CA ASN A 659 -30.86 24.66 -32.20
C ASN A 659 -31.63 25.14 -30.96
N LEU A 660 -32.64 25.98 -31.20
CA LEU A 660 -33.79 26.37 -30.35
C LEU A 660 -34.99 26.44 -31.36
N PRO A 661 -36.29 26.38 -30.99
CA PRO A 661 -36.81 27.10 -29.83
C PRO A 661 -38.08 26.59 -29.08
N ARG A 662 -38.33 27.34 -27.97
CA ARG A 662 -39.59 27.62 -27.22
C ARG A 662 -39.74 26.79 -25.93
N ILE A 663 -39.87 27.39 -24.75
CA ILE A 663 -40.94 28.31 -24.33
C ILE A 663 -40.39 29.47 -23.45
N LEU A 664 -40.86 30.70 -23.74
CA LEU A 664 -40.74 31.93 -22.93
C LEU A 664 -42.13 32.30 -22.40
N GLN A 665 -42.21 32.79 -21.15
CA GLN A 665 -43.07 33.89 -20.67
C GLN A 665 -42.91 33.96 -19.14
N GLY A 666 -42.26 34.96 -18.56
CA GLY A 666 -42.69 36.35 -18.30
C GLY A 666 -41.99 36.75 -16.98
N PHE A 667 -41.67 37.98 -16.58
CA PHE A 667 -42.05 39.37 -16.83
C PHE A 667 -40.78 40.20 -16.48
N ARG A 668 -40.30 41.12 -17.33
CA ARG A 668 -40.55 42.58 -17.31
C ARG A 668 -40.10 43.32 -16.03
N GLU A 669 -39.01 44.10 -16.14
CA GLU A 669 -38.65 45.22 -15.25
C GLU A 669 -39.67 46.38 -15.38
N PRO A 670 -39.66 47.42 -14.51
CA PRO A 670 -38.77 48.58 -14.74
C PRO A 670 -38.21 49.32 -13.49
N THR A 671 -36.97 49.80 -13.64
CA THR A 671 -36.37 51.10 -13.25
C THR A 671 -37.00 52.03 -12.18
N GLY A 672 -36.12 52.59 -11.33
CA GLY A 672 -36.34 53.84 -10.59
C GLY A 672 -35.12 54.29 -9.77
N ALA A 673 -34.54 55.45 -10.11
CA ALA A 673 -33.38 56.07 -9.48
C ALA A 673 -33.76 57.07 -8.36
N ILE A 674 -32.78 57.46 -7.50
CA ILE A 674 -32.45 58.85 -7.03
C ILE A 674 -31.90 58.91 -5.58
N LEU A 675 -30.66 59.43 -5.47
CA LEU A 675 -29.99 60.28 -4.45
C LEU A 675 -30.17 60.06 -2.92
N GLY A 676 -29.06 60.09 -2.18
CA GLY A 676 -29.03 60.58 -0.80
C GLY A 676 -27.84 60.13 0.05
N ASP A 677 -26.96 61.07 0.34
CA ASP A 677 -25.68 61.03 1.08
C ASP A 677 -25.78 60.67 2.60
N LYS A 678 -24.61 60.29 3.17
CA LYS A 678 -24.13 60.31 4.58
C LYS A 678 -24.19 59.07 5.52
N ASP A 679 -22.95 58.70 5.89
CA ASP A 679 -22.39 58.45 7.24
C ASP A 679 -22.82 57.24 8.10
N ARG A 680 -21.83 56.32 8.20
CA ARG A 680 -21.26 55.63 9.37
C ARG A 680 -22.11 54.82 10.38
N GLU A 681 -21.60 53.60 10.54
CA GLU A 681 -21.46 52.78 11.75
C GLU A 681 -22.64 51.91 12.22
N ASN A 682 -22.43 50.60 12.00
CA ASN A 682 -22.76 49.43 12.83
C ASN A 682 -23.96 49.51 13.80
N GLU A 683 -24.97 48.67 13.57
CA GLU A 683 -25.39 47.65 14.55
C GLU A 683 -26.40 46.67 13.93
N GLU A 684 -26.25 45.41 14.33
CA GLU A 684 -27.08 44.25 14.01
C GLU A 684 -28.52 44.39 14.57
N ILE A 685 -29.51 43.71 13.96
CA ILE A 685 -30.48 42.81 14.62
C ILE A 685 -31.50 42.23 13.60
N MET A 686 -31.55 40.89 13.58
CA MET A 686 -32.63 39.93 13.30
C MET A 686 -33.72 40.20 12.24
N VAL A 687 -33.84 39.27 11.27
CA VAL A 687 -34.96 38.31 11.02
C VAL A 687 -34.34 37.22 10.11
N GLY A 688 -34.42 35.91 10.27
CA GLY A 688 -35.45 35.02 10.81
C GLY A 688 -35.62 33.89 9.77
N GLU A 689 -35.49 32.66 10.25
CA GLU A 689 -35.55 31.35 9.59
C GLU A 689 -36.42 31.20 8.34
N LEU A 690 -35.83 30.58 7.29
CA LEU A 690 -36.44 29.49 6.51
C LEU A 690 -35.42 29.00 5.48
N LEU A 691 -34.82 27.84 5.73
CA LEU A 691 -34.54 26.75 4.77
C LEU A 691 -33.52 25.78 5.40
N GLY A 692 -34.02 24.64 5.85
CA GLY A 692 -33.24 23.49 6.26
C GLY A 692 -32.81 22.66 5.06
N ASN A 693 -31.50 22.56 4.83
CA ASN A 693 -30.83 21.46 4.14
C ASN A 693 -29.30 21.57 4.36
N PRO A 694 -28.58 20.58 4.91
CA PRO A 694 -27.16 20.70 5.18
C PRO A 694 -26.34 20.13 4.02
N ILE A 695 -26.34 20.80 2.87
CA ILE A 695 -25.34 20.61 1.81
C ILE A 695 -24.94 22.02 1.37
N LEU A 696 -23.64 22.26 1.28
CA LEU A 696 -22.94 23.56 1.11
C LEU A 696 -22.62 24.27 2.43
N ASN A 697 -21.49 23.86 3.03
CA ASN A 697 -20.56 24.82 3.62
C ASN A 697 -19.14 24.21 3.66
N THR A 698 -18.49 24.26 2.49
CA THR A 698 -17.05 24.10 2.35
C THR A 698 -16.52 25.29 1.55
N PHE A 699 -16.49 26.48 2.16
CA PHE A 699 -15.61 27.54 1.67
C PHE A 699 -14.23 27.32 2.26
N VAL A 700 -13.37 26.73 1.44
CA VAL A 700 -11.92 26.75 1.60
C VAL A 700 -11.46 28.19 1.41
N ARG A 701 -10.74 28.72 2.39
CA ARG A 701 -9.84 29.85 2.18
C ARG A 701 -8.81 29.40 1.15
N VAL A 702 -8.97 29.86 -0.09
CA VAL A 702 -7.92 29.81 -1.11
C VAL A 702 -6.67 30.45 -0.49
N PRO A 703 -5.49 29.80 -0.48
CA PRO A 703 -4.27 30.52 -0.21
C PRO A 703 -4.07 31.51 -1.36
N GLN A 704 -3.96 32.80 -1.04
CA GLN A 704 -3.44 33.80 -1.97
C GLN A 704 -1.99 33.46 -2.31
N THR A 705 -1.78 32.54 -3.24
CA THR A 705 -0.50 32.29 -3.91
C THR A 705 -0.66 32.61 -5.38
N THR A 706 -0.98 33.88 -5.66
CA THR A 706 -0.85 34.47 -7.01
C THR A 706 -0.16 35.83 -6.99
N TYR A 707 0.33 36.29 -5.83
CA TYR A 707 1.08 37.55 -5.71
C TYR A 707 2.57 37.40 -5.35
N ALA A 708 3.06 36.18 -5.10
CA ALA A 708 4.48 35.95 -4.80
C ALA A 708 5.36 35.63 -6.04
N LEU A 709 4.76 35.35 -7.20
CA LEU A 709 5.52 34.98 -8.42
C LEU A 709 5.98 36.18 -9.26
N LYS A 710 5.51 37.41 -8.96
CA LYS A 710 5.88 38.62 -9.71
C LYS A 710 7.12 39.32 -9.13
N GLU A 711 7.41 39.15 -7.84
CA GLU A 711 8.62 39.70 -7.21
C GLU A 711 9.84 38.78 -7.30
N TYR A 712 9.65 37.46 -7.39
CA TYR A 712 10.77 36.52 -7.55
C TYR A 712 11.37 36.51 -8.96
N LEU A 713 10.57 36.84 -9.99
CA LEU A 713 11.03 36.93 -11.38
C LEU A 713 11.77 38.24 -11.70
N LEU A 714 11.57 39.30 -10.91
CA LEU A 714 12.29 40.58 -11.06
C LEU A 714 13.66 40.57 -10.37
N LEU A 715 13.88 39.72 -9.37
CA LEU A 715 15.19 39.56 -8.68
C LEU A 715 16.16 38.62 -9.41
N LEU A 716 15.67 37.72 -10.27
CA LEU A 716 16.51 36.80 -11.07
C LEU A 716 16.97 37.40 -12.41
N LEU A 717 16.32 38.45 -12.90
CA LEU A 717 16.71 39.15 -14.13
C LEU A 717 17.76 40.25 -13.90
N ASP A 718 18.05 40.61 -12.64
CA ASP A 718 19.04 41.65 -12.28
C ASP A 718 20.43 41.07 -11.91
N GLN A 719 20.59 39.73 -11.92
CA GLN A 719 21.83 39.02 -11.52
C GLN A 719 22.60 38.37 -12.69
N GLN A 720 22.19 38.57 -13.95
CA GLN A 720 22.86 37.98 -15.13
C GLN A 720 23.47 39.00 -16.11
N GLN A 721 23.68 40.26 -15.71
CA GLN A 721 24.24 41.29 -16.60
C GLN A 721 25.60 41.88 -16.20
N PHE A 722 26.47 41.12 -15.52
CA PHE A 722 27.87 41.53 -15.34
C PHE A 722 28.83 40.33 -15.39
N HIS A 723 29.42 40.08 -16.56
CA HIS A 723 30.87 39.99 -16.82
C HIS A 723 31.19 39.18 -18.09
N ILE A 724 31.32 39.90 -19.20
CA ILE A 724 32.21 39.56 -20.31
C ILE A 724 33.16 40.75 -20.51
N HIS A 725 34.47 40.45 -20.53
CA HIS A 725 35.64 41.30 -20.83
C HIS A 725 36.09 42.37 -19.83
N ARG A 726 37.10 42.03 -18.99
CA ARG A 726 38.49 42.47 -19.18
C ARG A 726 39.46 41.62 -18.38
#